data_AF-A0A565BJE5-F1
#
_entry.id   AF-A0A565BJE5-F1
#
_cell.length_a   1.000
_cell.length_b   1.000
_cell.length_c   1.000
_cell.angle_alpha   90.00
_cell.angle_beta   90.00
_cell.angle_gamma   90.00
#
_symmetry.space_group_name_H-M   'P 1'
#
loop_
_entity.id
_entity.type
_entity.pdbx_description
1 polymer ?
#
loop_
_entity_poly.entity_id
_entity_poly.type
_entity_poly.pdbx_seq_one_letter_code
_entity_poly.pdbx_strand_id
1 'polypeptide(L)'
;MENIGSSHGWIATLKDDGIVRLHNDLNLLASDSNHPKCIALPPLVTLPRSQTRIVTNVAMSSSSPEDEDCVVAIKFLGNQLSFCRPAQTNPEWFNIKIENPCYFSSPVMFSKKDDMFRIPGSGGLIIGSWDPRTFHHKPKVQRLRFPCFPIVSRTGSKLMDSCLRIEHLVESRSTGEIFLVKWYKKTLKINNRVQTTTQDIMVFNVDEKGNAVYTKDIGDLCIFLSNSEAFCVPASSFPRMSSNEVHLFDADEATVLTLADAALYNFDTEKNLRGKYGAPYHIPPFTNVDVDLKGEGKTKPLIDRKSEDKVTISKAEKCTEPSKVRENLRKLYDKVLIVDNVPAAKNVVAKLLTQYRNLVHSCDAEVSGIEVKDELICFSIYCGSEADFGNGKSCIWVDVLGENGREVLSVFKPYFEDSSIRKLGWLSSFQVWHNYSFDSQIIRNHGIDISGFQADTMHMAQLWDSARRTEGGYSLDALTSDPKVVGATQTKEFLGKFSMKTIFGKKKDGSQGKIIVIPPVEELQREDREAWISYSALGAISTLKLYESMTKKLELKEWRLDGKPIMARTMLDFYHEYWRPFGELLVKMEAQGILVDREYLAGIQKVAKAEHDDDYIDSLISNFILPLQGSNVSGKDGRVHCSLNINAETGRLSATRPNLQHQHALGKDRYKIRKAFVAAPGNSLIVADYEQLELRILAHLAGCKSMMEAFKSGGDFHSRTAMNMYPHIREAVEKGQVLLEWHPQPGEDKPPVPLLKDAFASERRQAKMLNFSIAYGKTAIGLSRHWKISREEAQDPVNLWYNDRQEVRKWQEFCKKEAMKDGYVLTLLGRARRFPAYQSRAHRNHIQRAAINTPVQGSAADVAMCAMLEISTNQRLKELGWKLLLQIHNEVILEGPMESEKIAKDIVVECMSKPFNGRNILSVDLSVDVKCAQNWYAAKKMSV
;
A
#
# COMPACT_ATOMS: atom_id res chain seq x y z
N MET A 1 -6.19 12.94 -27.86
CA MET A 1 -7.35 12.05 -28.11
C MET A 1 -6.87 10.67 -27.76
N GLU A 2 -7.37 10.04 -26.70
CA GLU A 2 -6.80 8.79 -26.20
C GLU A 2 -7.50 7.61 -26.88
N ASN A 3 -6.76 6.76 -27.58
CA ASN A 3 -7.29 5.53 -28.16
C ASN A 3 -7.49 4.51 -27.02
N ILE A 4 -8.72 3.99 -26.88
CA ILE A 4 -9.10 3.06 -25.80
C ILE A 4 -9.35 1.63 -26.30
N GLY A 5 -9.14 1.36 -27.58
CA GLY A 5 -9.27 0.04 -28.20
C GLY A 5 -9.90 0.10 -29.60
N SER A 6 -9.92 -1.04 -30.28
CA SER A 6 -10.62 -1.21 -31.55
C SER A 6 -11.40 -2.53 -31.60
N SER A 7 -12.41 -2.57 -32.44
CA SER A 7 -13.22 -3.75 -32.73
C SER A 7 -13.76 -3.65 -34.15
N HIS A 8 -13.69 -4.73 -34.93
CA HIS A 8 -14.17 -4.79 -36.32
C HIS A 8 -13.69 -3.64 -37.24
N GLY A 9 -12.47 -3.14 -37.01
CA GLY A 9 -11.88 -2.06 -37.81
C GLY A 9 -12.31 -0.64 -37.39
N TRP A 10 -13.22 -0.51 -36.41
CA TRP A 10 -13.56 0.75 -35.75
C TRP A 10 -12.62 1.01 -34.58
N ILE A 11 -12.09 2.23 -34.50
CA ILE A 11 -11.24 2.71 -33.41
C ILE A 11 -12.09 3.49 -32.42
N ALA A 12 -12.07 3.09 -31.16
CA ALA A 12 -12.73 3.80 -30.06
C ALA A 12 -11.75 4.80 -29.42
N THR A 13 -12.16 6.05 -29.29
CA THR A 13 -11.40 7.08 -28.58
C THR A 13 -12.19 7.67 -27.43
N LEU A 14 -11.49 8.02 -26.35
CA LEU A 14 -12.04 8.72 -25.19
C LEU A 14 -11.28 10.05 -25.02
N LYS A 15 -12.03 11.14 -24.84
CA LYS A 15 -11.46 12.46 -24.52
C LYS A 15 -11.80 12.83 -23.07
N ASP A 16 -11.19 13.91 -22.58
CA ASP A 16 -11.43 14.44 -21.22
C ASP A 16 -12.89 14.84 -20.95
N ASP A 17 -13.72 14.95 -21.99
CA ASP A 17 -15.16 15.18 -21.92
C ASP A 17 -15.96 13.93 -21.47
N GLY A 18 -15.31 12.77 -21.36
CA GLY A 18 -15.96 11.52 -20.96
C GLY A 18 -16.80 10.88 -22.07
N ILE A 19 -16.72 11.37 -23.30
CA ILE A 19 -17.48 10.89 -24.46
C ILE A 19 -16.61 9.94 -25.28
N VAL A 20 -17.12 8.72 -25.45
CA VAL A 20 -16.51 7.71 -26.34
C VAL A 20 -16.93 8.01 -27.78
N ARG A 21 -15.99 7.97 -28.71
CA ARG A 21 -16.24 8.15 -30.15
C ARG A 21 -15.71 6.97 -30.93
N LEU A 22 -16.51 6.44 -31.84
CA LEU A 22 -16.15 5.33 -32.73
C LEU A 22 -15.80 5.90 -34.11
N HIS A 23 -14.61 5.57 -34.59
CA HIS A 23 -13.97 6.10 -35.78
C HIS A 23 -13.69 4.99 -36.78
N ASN A 24 -14.09 5.18 -38.04
CA ASN A 24 -13.56 4.38 -39.15
C ASN A 24 -12.52 5.17 -40.00
N ASP A 25 -12.41 6.48 -39.76
CA ASP A 25 -11.59 7.44 -40.50
C ASP A 25 -10.10 7.40 -40.12
N LEU A 26 -9.81 6.88 -38.93
CA LEU A 26 -8.45 6.67 -38.43
C LEU A 26 -7.81 5.37 -38.97
N ASN A 27 -8.51 4.63 -39.82
CA ASN A 27 -8.03 3.38 -40.42
C ASN A 27 -7.70 3.57 -41.92
N LEU A 28 -6.43 3.84 -42.22
CA LEU A 28 -5.91 4.12 -43.57
C LEU A 28 -6.09 2.95 -44.57
N LEU A 29 -6.41 1.74 -44.11
CA LEU A 29 -6.56 0.53 -44.94
C LEU A 29 -8.01 0.02 -45.04
N ALA A 30 -8.91 0.44 -44.15
CA ALA A 30 -10.34 0.03 -44.16
C ALA A 30 -11.26 1.08 -44.80
N SER A 31 -10.70 2.17 -45.32
CA SER A 31 -11.43 3.24 -46.00
C SER A 31 -11.81 2.85 -47.45
N ASP A 32 -12.61 1.80 -47.62
CA ASP A 32 -13.37 1.61 -48.86
C ASP A 32 -14.68 2.45 -48.86
N SER A 33 -14.98 3.13 -47.74
CA SER A 33 -16.10 4.06 -47.67
C SER A 33 -15.69 5.45 -48.18
N ASN A 34 -16.35 5.94 -49.23
CA ASN A 34 -16.19 7.32 -49.74
C ASN A 34 -16.49 8.43 -48.69
N HIS A 35 -16.94 8.08 -47.49
CA HIS A 35 -17.29 8.99 -46.39
C HIS A 35 -16.84 8.46 -45.02
N PRO A 36 -15.68 8.92 -44.47
CA PRO A 36 -15.31 8.65 -43.08
C PRO A 36 -16.38 9.12 -42.09
N LYS A 37 -16.63 8.34 -41.03
CA LYS A 37 -17.67 8.54 -40.02
C LYS A 37 -17.08 8.50 -38.60
N CYS A 38 -17.68 9.33 -37.74
CA CYS A 38 -17.41 9.40 -36.32
C CYS A 38 -18.75 9.36 -35.56
N ILE A 39 -18.96 8.33 -34.74
CA ILE A 39 -20.19 8.16 -33.93
C ILE A 39 -19.84 8.47 -32.48
N ALA A 40 -20.48 9.49 -31.91
CA ALA A 40 -20.33 9.83 -30.50
C ALA A 40 -21.36 9.07 -29.65
N LEU A 41 -20.89 8.39 -28.61
CA LEU A 41 -21.72 7.75 -27.59
C LEU A 41 -22.05 8.74 -26.46
N PRO A 42 -23.00 8.42 -25.57
CA PRO A 42 -23.26 9.25 -24.39
C PRO A 42 -22.03 9.39 -23.47
N PRO A 43 -21.98 10.40 -22.60
CA PRO A 43 -20.95 10.48 -21.56
C PRO A 43 -20.95 9.24 -20.66
N LEU A 44 -19.77 8.69 -20.38
CA LEU A 44 -19.62 7.52 -19.52
C LEU A 44 -20.13 7.79 -18.09
N VAL A 45 -20.92 6.86 -17.55
CA VAL A 45 -21.42 6.91 -16.17
C VAL A 45 -20.56 6.00 -15.30
N THR A 46 -19.95 6.55 -14.25
CA THR A 46 -19.12 5.76 -13.32
C THR A 46 -19.96 5.25 -12.16
N LEU A 47 -20.00 3.93 -11.97
CA LEU A 47 -20.70 3.34 -10.83
C LEU A 47 -19.98 3.62 -9.49
N PRO A 48 -20.69 3.62 -8.35
CA PRO A 48 -20.07 3.78 -7.04
C PRO A 48 -18.97 2.75 -6.78
N ARG A 49 -17.79 3.22 -6.34
CA ARG A 49 -16.58 2.39 -6.10
C ARG A 49 -16.01 1.73 -7.37
N SER A 50 -16.38 2.21 -8.56
CA SER A 50 -15.81 1.82 -9.85
C SER A 50 -14.96 2.96 -10.45
N GLN A 51 -14.31 2.68 -11.57
CA GLN A 51 -13.54 3.67 -12.33
C GLN A 51 -13.74 3.44 -13.83
N THR A 52 -13.78 4.52 -14.61
CA THR A 52 -13.97 4.51 -16.07
C THR A 52 -12.80 5.13 -16.85
N ARG A 53 -11.67 5.37 -16.17
CA ARG A 53 -10.48 6.04 -16.73
C ARG A 53 -9.51 5.08 -17.41
N ILE A 54 -9.33 3.89 -16.84
CA ILE A 54 -8.44 2.87 -17.36
C ILE A 54 -9.31 1.82 -18.04
N VAL A 55 -9.37 1.86 -19.36
CA VAL A 55 -10.07 0.89 -20.20
C VAL A 55 -9.16 -0.31 -20.44
N THR A 56 -9.70 -1.52 -20.28
CA THR A 56 -9.00 -2.76 -20.64
C THR A 56 -9.07 -2.98 -22.16
N ASN A 57 -10.27 -2.95 -22.73
CA ASN A 57 -10.52 -2.94 -24.18
C ASN A 57 -11.99 -2.61 -24.49
N VAL A 58 -12.28 -2.51 -25.80
CA VAL A 58 -13.64 -2.37 -26.37
C VAL A 58 -13.94 -3.60 -27.24
N ALA A 59 -15.20 -4.06 -27.25
CA ALA A 59 -15.70 -5.16 -28.09
C ALA A 59 -17.08 -4.81 -28.67
N MET A 60 -17.43 -5.37 -29.84
CA MET A 60 -18.70 -5.09 -30.51
C MET A 60 -19.43 -6.36 -30.94
N SER A 61 -20.76 -6.36 -30.87
CA SER A 61 -21.58 -7.52 -31.26
C SER A 61 -21.75 -7.70 -32.77
N SER A 62 -21.51 -6.65 -33.55
CA SER A 62 -21.55 -6.67 -35.02
C SER A 62 -20.37 -5.90 -35.62
N SER A 63 -20.21 -6.02 -36.94
CA SER A 63 -19.14 -5.36 -37.69
C SER A 63 -19.34 -3.85 -37.86
N SER A 64 -20.56 -3.35 -37.67
CA SER A 64 -20.88 -1.94 -37.82
C SER A 64 -21.65 -1.42 -36.60
N PRO A 65 -21.20 -0.31 -35.97
CA PRO A 65 -21.92 0.32 -34.88
C PRO A 65 -23.25 0.95 -35.32
N GLU A 66 -23.48 1.04 -36.64
CA GLU A 66 -24.73 1.57 -37.23
C GLU A 66 -25.82 0.50 -37.33
N ASP A 67 -25.51 -0.79 -37.13
CA ASP A 67 -26.54 -1.83 -37.12
C ASP A 67 -27.46 -1.63 -35.92
N GLU A 68 -28.79 -1.73 -36.11
CA GLU A 68 -29.78 -1.46 -35.05
C GLU A 68 -29.54 -2.29 -33.78
N ASP A 69 -29.10 -3.53 -33.94
CA ASP A 69 -28.82 -4.48 -32.87
C ASP A 69 -27.35 -4.46 -32.39
N CYS A 70 -26.52 -3.55 -32.90
CA CYS A 70 -25.13 -3.45 -32.48
C CYS A 70 -25.04 -3.00 -31.02
N VAL A 71 -24.29 -3.77 -30.23
CA VAL A 71 -23.94 -3.45 -28.84
C VAL A 71 -22.44 -3.25 -28.77
N VAL A 72 -22.03 -2.12 -28.19
CA VAL A 72 -20.64 -1.79 -27.86
C VAL A 72 -20.44 -2.05 -26.38
N ALA A 73 -19.49 -2.92 -26.05
CA ALA A 73 -19.07 -3.20 -24.69
C ALA A 73 -17.73 -2.53 -24.39
N ILE A 74 -17.64 -1.86 -23.25
CA ILE A 74 -16.39 -1.28 -22.72
C ILE A 74 -16.09 -1.91 -21.38
N LYS A 75 -14.93 -2.57 -21.29
CA LYS A 75 -14.42 -3.15 -20.05
C LYS A 75 -13.39 -2.22 -19.43
N PHE A 76 -13.55 -1.92 -18.14
CA PHE A 76 -12.60 -1.10 -17.39
C PHE A 76 -11.75 -1.94 -16.45
N LEU A 77 -10.54 -1.49 -16.12
CA LEU A 77 -9.73 -2.10 -15.06
C LEU A 77 -10.46 -1.95 -13.72
N GLY A 78 -10.96 -3.06 -13.18
CA GLY A 78 -11.83 -3.08 -12.00
C GLY A 78 -13.20 -3.68 -12.29
N ASN A 79 -14.17 -3.30 -11.47
CA ASN A 79 -15.47 -3.96 -11.34
C ASN A 79 -16.57 -3.41 -12.26
N GLN A 80 -16.26 -2.68 -13.34
CA GLN A 80 -17.29 -2.12 -14.23
C GLN A 80 -17.17 -2.63 -15.66
N LEU A 81 -18.31 -3.01 -16.24
CA LEU A 81 -18.53 -3.33 -17.65
C LEU A 81 -19.72 -2.52 -18.13
N SER A 82 -19.57 -1.81 -19.24
CA SER A 82 -20.60 -0.90 -19.76
C SER A 82 -21.00 -1.27 -21.18
N PHE A 83 -22.30 -1.25 -21.46
CA PHE A 83 -22.86 -1.53 -22.78
C PHE A 83 -23.61 -0.32 -23.32
N CYS A 84 -23.54 -0.09 -24.63
CA CYS A 84 -24.28 0.94 -25.32
C CYS A 84 -24.72 0.43 -26.70
N ARG A 85 -25.91 0.83 -27.17
CA ARG A 85 -26.37 0.59 -28.54
C ARG A 85 -26.26 1.86 -29.37
N PRO A 86 -25.26 2.01 -30.25
CA PRO A 86 -24.98 3.31 -30.89
C PRO A 86 -26.07 3.77 -31.87
N ALA A 87 -26.77 2.83 -32.52
CA ALA A 87 -27.80 3.12 -33.52
C ALA A 87 -29.18 3.49 -32.93
N GLN A 88 -29.36 3.41 -31.61
CA GLN A 88 -30.64 3.80 -30.98
C GLN A 88 -30.85 5.31 -31.01
N THR A 89 -32.10 5.76 -31.12
CA THR A 89 -32.48 7.18 -31.21
C THR A 89 -32.01 8.01 -30.00
N ASN A 90 -31.88 7.40 -28.83
CA ASN A 90 -31.28 7.98 -27.63
C ASN A 90 -30.39 6.92 -26.96
N PRO A 91 -29.12 6.79 -27.38
CA PRO A 91 -28.25 5.77 -26.82
C PRO A 91 -28.03 6.04 -25.33
N GLU A 92 -27.99 4.99 -24.50
CA GLU A 92 -27.71 5.08 -23.07
C GLU A 92 -26.72 4.00 -22.63
N TRP A 93 -25.97 4.29 -21.56
CA TRP A 93 -25.07 3.32 -20.95
C TRP A 93 -25.81 2.41 -19.98
N PHE A 94 -25.84 1.12 -20.29
CA PHE A 94 -26.16 0.09 -19.31
C PHE A 94 -24.88 -0.36 -18.59
N ASN A 95 -24.80 -0.14 -17.29
CA ASN A 95 -23.57 -0.38 -16.51
C ASN A 95 -23.75 -1.57 -15.56
N ILE A 96 -22.87 -2.56 -15.66
CA ILE A 96 -22.81 -3.73 -14.79
C ILE A 96 -21.64 -3.60 -13.81
N LYS A 97 -21.94 -3.76 -12.52
CA LYS A 97 -20.94 -3.95 -11.48
C LYS A 97 -20.60 -5.43 -11.39
N ILE A 98 -19.41 -5.81 -11.83
CA ILE A 98 -18.91 -7.18 -11.74
C ILE A 98 -18.50 -7.47 -10.30
N GLU A 99 -19.12 -8.47 -9.68
CA GLU A 99 -18.83 -8.85 -8.28
C GLU A 99 -17.50 -9.61 -8.15
N ASN A 100 -17.21 -10.54 -9.07
CA ASN A 100 -16.06 -11.42 -8.96
C ASN A 100 -14.75 -10.72 -9.39
N PRO A 101 -13.77 -10.53 -8.48
CA PRO A 101 -12.51 -9.84 -8.79
C PRO A 101 -11.66 -10.49 -9.88
N CYS A 102 -11.88 -11.78 -10.19
CA CYS A 102 -11.09 -12.45 -11.23
C CYS A 102 -11.26 -11.81 -12.61
N TYR A 103 -12.36 -11.10 -12.87
CA TYR A 103 -12.60 -10.44 -14.16
C TYR A 103 -12.07 -9.00 -14.21
N PHE A 104 -11.49 -8.48 -13.13
CA PHE A 104 -11.21 -7.04 -13.03
C PHE A 104 -10.17 -6.56 -14.04
N SER A 105 -9.16 -7.38 -14.35
CA SER A 105 -8.08 -7.04 -15.29
C SER A 105 -8.24 -7.66 -16.68
N SER A 106 -9.27 -8.48 -16.91
CA SER A 106 -9.40 -9.28 -18.12
C SER A 106 -10.16 -8.56 -19.23
N PRO A 107 -9.76 -8.72 -20.50
CA PRO A 107 -10.46 -8.13 -21.64
C PRO A 107 -11.79 -8.82 -21.93
N VAL A 108 -12.71 -8.08 -22.54
CA VAL A 108 -14.01 -8.58 -23.02
C VAL A 108 -13.95 -8.87 -24.53
N MET A 109 -14.64 -9.90 -24.99
CA MET A 109 -14.84 -10.19 -26.42
C MET A 109 -16.30 -10.57 -26.67
N PHE A 110 -16.79 -10.39 -27.89
CA PHE A 110 -18.13 -10.84 -28.27
C PHE A 110 -18.11 -12.20 -28.99
N SER A 111 -18.83 -13.18 -28.42
CA SER A 111 -18.94 -14.50 -29.00
C SER A 111 -20.13 -14.55 -29.93
N LYS A 112 -19.88 -14.77 -31.22
CA LYS A 112 -20.97 -14.84 -32.21
C LYS A 112 -21.70 -16.17 -32.12
N LYS A 113 -20.98 -17.25 -31.80
CA LYS A 113 -21.54 -18.58 -31.53
C LYS A 113 -22.58 -18.55 -30.40
N ASP A 114 -22.27 -17.88 -29.29
CA ASP A 114 -23.12 -17.87 -28.11
C ASP A 114 -24.03 -16.62 -28.01
N ASP A 115 -23.85 -15.65 -28.90
CA ASP A 115 -24.53 -14.34 -28.86
C ASP A 115 -24.36 -13.62 -27.52
N MET A 116 -23.15 -13.68 -26.93
CA MET A 116 -22.84 -13.18 -25.60
C MET A 116 -21.47 -12.50 -25.52
N PHE A 117 -21.35 -11.49 -24.66
CA PHE A 117 -20.06 -10.94 -24.28
C PHE A 117 -19.38 -11.83 -23.24
N ARG A 118 -18.13 -12.21 -23.50
CA ARG A 118 -17.39 -13.18 -22.68
C ARG A 118 -16.11 -12.56 -22.12
N ILE A 119 -15.81 -12.88 -20.86
CA ILE A 119 -14.59 -12.43 -20.16
C ILE A 119 -13.92 -13.66 -19.52
N PRO A 120 -12.66 -13.99 -19.84
CA PRO A 120 -11.91 -15.00 -19.12
C PRO A 120 -11.53 -14.47 -17.73
N GLY A 121 -11.78 -15.22 -16.67
CA GLY A 121 -11.28 -14.87 -15.34
C GLY A 121 -9.77 -15.03 -15.26
N SER A 122 -9.09 -14.09 -14.61
CA SER A 122 -7.65 -14.17 -14.30
C SER A 122 -7.32 -15.52 -13.67
N GLY A 123 -6.38 -16.25 -14.25
CA GLY A 123 -6.24 -17.70 -13.99
C GLY A 123 -6.49 -18.55 -15.23
N GLY A 124 -7.43 -18.13 -16.07
CA GLY A 124 -8.01 -18.89 -17.17
C GLY A 124 -8.81 -20.10 -16.68
N LEU A 125 -9.38 -20.07 -15.47
CA LEU A 125 -10.12 -21.22 -14.89
C LEU A 125 -11.64 -21.12 -15.05
N ILE A 126 -12.15 -19.92 -15.33
CA ILE A 126 -13.58 -19.64 -15.49
C ILE A 126 -13.77 -18.62 -16.61
N ILE A 127 -14.90 -18.70 -17.31
CA ILE A 127 -15.36 -17.70 -18.27
C ILE A 127 -16.71 -17.18 -17.78
N GLY A 128 -16.85 -15.86 -17.68
CA GLY A 128 -18.14 -15.22 -17.44
C GLY A 128 -18.75 -14.77 -18.77
N SER A 129 -20.03 -15.02 -18.97
CA SER A 129 -20.78 -14.60 -20.16
C SER A 129 -21.98 -13.72 -19.78
N TRP A 130 -22.17 -12.62 -20.50
CA TRP A 130 -23.26 -11.67 -20.34
C TRP A 130 -24.07 -11.57 -21.63
N ASP A 131 -25.38 -11.72 -21.50
CA ASP A 131 -26.31 -11.60 -22.64
C ASP A 131 -26.59 -10.11 -22.91
N PRO A 132 -26.34 -9.62 -24.14
CA PRO A 132 -26.55 -8.23 -24.52
C PRO A 132 -28.02 -7.80 -24.55
N ARG A 133 -29.00 -8.71 -24.48
CA ARG A 133 -30.44 -8.40 -24.54
C ARG A 133 -31.06 -8.24 -23.15
N THR A 134 -30.62 -9.05 -22.19
CA THR A 134 -31.20 -9.12 -20.84
C THR A 134 -30.38 -8.36 -19.80
N PHE A 135 -29.10 -8.11 -20.08
CA PHE A 135 -28.14 -7.39 -19.23
C PHE A 135 -28.18 -7.74 -17.73
N HIS A 136 -28.34 -9.02 -17.39
CA HIS A 136 -28.33 -9.48 -16.01
C HIS A 136 -27.03 -9.12 -15.27
N HIS A 137 -27.14 -8.69 -14.01
CA HIS A 137 -25.98 -8.36 -13.17
C HIS A 137 -25.05 -9.56 -12.91
N LYS A 138 -25.58 -10.78 -12.93
CA LYS A 138 -24.81 -12.02 -12.70
C LYS A 138 -24.48 -12.71 -14.03
N PRO A 139 -23.20 -13.00 -14.33
CA PRO A 139 -22.83 -13.72 -15.54
C PRO A 139 -23.21 -15.21 -15.47
N LYS A 140 -23.40 -15.81 -16.64
CA LYS A 140 -23.32 -17.27 -16.79
C LYS A 140 -21.85 -17.68 -16.68
N VAL A 141 -21.52 -18.47 -15.66
CA VAL A 141 -20.13 -18.90 -15.40
C VAL A 141 -19.89 -20.30 -15.96
N GLN A 142 -18.94 -20.43 -16.88
CA GLN A 142 -18.43 -21.72 -17.36
C GLN A 142 -17.08 -21.99 -16.69
N ARG A 143 -16.91 -23.16 -16.07
CA ARG A 143 -15.63 -23.58 -15.48
C ARG A 143 -14.81 -24.34 -16.51
N LEU A 144 -13.54 -23.96 -16.65
CA LEU A 144 -12.62 -24.62 -17.56
C LEU A 144 -11.86 -25.75 -16.87
N ARG A 145 -11.67 -26.85 -17.59
CA ARG A 145 -10.88 -28.03 -17.19
C ARG A 145 -9.71 -28.16 -18.14
N PHE A 146 -8.54 -28.52 -17.62
CA PHE A 146 -7.32 -28.65 -18.42
C PHE A 146 -6.86 -30.11 -18.39
N PRO A 147 -7.48 -31.00 -19.19
CA PRO A 147 -7.21 -32.44 -19.13
C PRO A 147 -5.77 -32.78 -19.54
N CYS A 148 -5.17 -32.00 -20.43
CA CYS A 148 -3.79 -32.15 -20.88
C CYS A 148 -3.10 -30.78 -20.83
N PHE A 149 -2.37 -30.50 -19.75
CA PHE A 149 -1.48 -29.34 -19.69
C PHE A 149 -0.10 -29.75 -20.22
N PRO A 150 0.53 -28.95 -21.10
CA PRO A 150 1.82 -29.31 -21.67
C PRO A 150 2.88 -29.48 -20.58
N ILE A 151 3.73 -30.51 -20.71
CA ILE A 151 4.91 -30.68 -19.87
C ILE A 151 5.91 -29.59 -20.26
N VAL A 152 5.88 -28.47 -19.55
CA VAL A 152 6.82 -27.37 -19.73
C VAL A 152 8.11 -27.72 -19.00
N SER A 153 9.26 -27.48 -19.63
CA SER A 153 10.57 -27.66 -19.00
C SER A 153 10.67 -26.86 -17.69
N ARG A 154 11.52 -27.30 -16.74
CA ARG A 154 11.71 -26.61 -15.45
C ARG A 154 12.09 -25.13 -15.64
N THR A 155 12.80 -24.80 -16.71
CA THR A 155 13.19 -23.43 -17.08
C THR A 155 12.02 -22.65 -17.66
N GLY A 156 11.22 -23.26 -18.54
CA GLY A 156 10.01 -22.65 -19.08
C GLY A 156 8.97 -22.37 -17.98
N SER A 157 8.74 -23.31 -17.06
CA SER A 157 7.80 -23.08 -15.94
C SER A 157 8.24 -21.96 -15.01
N LYS A 158 9.55 -21.82 -14.74
CA LYS A 158 10.10 -20.70 -13.95
C LYS A 158 9.98 -19.37 -14.70
N LEU A 159 10.20 -19.38 -16.02
CA LEU A 159 10.02 -18.21 -16.87
C LEU A 159 8.56 -17.74 -16.80
N MET A 160 7.61 -18.64 -17.04
CA MET A 160 6.17 -18.38 -16.98
C MET A 160 5.69 -17.86 -15.62
N ASP A 161 6.23 -18.38 -14.52
CA ASP A 161 5.87 -17.94 -13.15
C ASP A 161 6.40 -16.55 -12.79
N SER A 162 7.45 -16.10 -13.49
CA SER A 162 8.00 -14.75 -13.36
C SER A 162 7.32 -13.72 -14.28
N CYS A 163 6.41 -14.16 -15.15
CA CYS A 163 5.74 -13.32 -16.12
C CYS A 163 4.39 -12.80 -15.59
N LEU A 164 4.05 -11.57 -16.00
CA LEU A 164 2.66 -11.14 -16.04
C LEU A 164 1.93 -12.00 -17.06
N ARG A 165 0.79 -12.58 -16.67
CA ARG A 165 -0.04 -13.40 -17.56
C ARG A 165 -1.33 -12.67 -17.89
N ILE A 166 -1.65 -12.61 -19.18
CA ILE A 166 -2.90 -12.07 -19.70
C ILE A 166 -3.64 -13.20 -20.42
N GLU A 167 -4.92 -13.37 -20.14
CA GLU A 167 -5.76 -14.36 -20.80
C GLU A 167 -6.69 -13.69 -21.83
N HIS A 168 -6.60 -14.13 -23.09
CA HIS A 168 -7.51 -13.74 -24.16
C HIS A 168 -8.39 -14.92 -24.56
N LEU A 169 -9.66 -14.64 -24.86
CA LEU A 169 -10.51 -15.56 -25.59
C LEU A 169 -10.57 -15.09 -27.05
N VAL A 170 -10.50 -16.04 -27.97
CA VAL A 170 -10.53 -15.79 -29.41
C VAL A 170 -11.48 -16.77 -30.04
N GLU A 171 -12.43 -16.29 -30.85
CA GLU A 171 -13.38 -17.12 -31.57
C GLU A 171 -13.09 -17.08 -33.08
N SER A 172 -12.99 -18.26 -33.69
CA SER A 172 -12.88 -18.41 -35.13
C SER A 172 -14.26 -18.36 -35.77
N ARG A 173 -14.50 -17.36 -36.62
CA ARG A 173 -15.77 -17.26 -37.36
C ARG A 173 -15.89 -18.27 -38.50
N SER A 174 -14.77 -18.78 -39.02
CA SER A 174 -14.76 -19.77 -40.10
C SER A 174 -14.94 -21.19 -39.58
N THR A 175 -14.36 -21.52 -38.41
CA THR A 175 -14.41 -22.89 -37.86
C THR A 175 -15.35 -23.04 -36.66
N GLY A 176 -15.77 -21.95 -36.02
CA GLY A 176 -16.59 -21.96 -34.81
C GLY A 176 -15.83 -22.37 -33.54
N GLU A 177 -14.52 -22.57 -33.64
CA GLU A 177 -13.65 -22.93 -32.52
C GLU A 177 -13.36 -21.74 -31.62
N ILE A 178 -13.19 -22.01 -30.32
CA ILE A 178 -12.85 -21.00 -29.32
C ILE A 178 -11.50 -21.36 -28.72
N PHE A 179 -10.58 -20.41 -28.72
CA PHE A 179 -9.26 -20.54 -28.16
C PHE A 179 -9.10 -19.69 -26.90
N LEU A 180 -8.60 -20.28 -25.83
CA LEU A 180 -8.05 -19.55 -24.69
C LEU A 180 -6.56 -19.39 -24.91
N VAL A 181 -6.10 -18.15 -25.05
CA VAL A 181 -4.69 -17.82 -25.22
C VAL A 181 -4.14 -17.23 -23.93
N LYS A 182 -3.10 -17.85 -23.38
CA LYS A 182 -2.35 -17.35 -22.22
C LYS A 182 -1.08 -16.69 -22.72
N TRP A 183 -1.02 -15.36 -22.59
CA TRP A 183 0.09 -14.54 -23.03
C TRP A 183 0.97 -14.15 -21.85
N TYR A 184 2.25 -14.53 -21.88
CA TYR A 184 3.19 -14.33 -20.78
C TYR A 184 4.23 -13.27 -21.13
N LYS A 185 4.27 -12.22 -20.30
CA LYS A 185 5.04 -11.01 -20.55
C LYS A 185 5.95 -10.69 -19.38
N LYS A 186 7.12 -10.14 -19.66
CA LYS A 186 8.08 -9.73 -18.64
C LYS A 186 8.51 -8.29 -18.86
N THR A 187 8.45 -7.51 -17.80
CA THR A 187 8.90 -6.13 -17.84
C THR A 187 10.41 -6.09 -17.63
N LEU A 188 11.13 -5.63 -18.66
CA LEU A 188 12.57 -5.44 -18.66
C LEU A 188 12.89 -3.94 -18.64
N LYS A 189 13.96 -3.59 -17.92
CA LYS A 189 14.44 -2.21 -17.87
C LYS A 189 15.69 -2.10 -18.73
N ILE A 190 15.52 -1.60 -19.95
CA ILE A 190 16.60 -1.42 -20.92
C ILE A 190 16.80 0.09 -21.11
N ASN A 191 18.01 0.60 -20.88
CA ASN A 191 18.39 2.00 -21.12
C ASN A 191 17.43 3.05 -20.50
N ASN A 192 17.02 2.87 -19.24
CA ASN A 192 16.05 3.74 -18.54
C ASN A 192 14.63 3.80 -19.14
N ARG A 193 14.32 2.98 -20.15
CA ARG A 193 12.95 2.71 -20.59
C ARG A 193 12.46 1.41 -19.96
N VAL A 194 11.21 1.42 -19.55
CA VAL A 194 10.50 0.20 -19.12
C VAL A 194 9.91 -0.37 -20.40
N GLN A 195 10.35 -1.55 -20.81
CA GLN A 195 9.85 -2.25 -21.98
C GLN A 195 9.24 -3.57 -21.53
N THR A 196 8.02 -3.85 -21.95
CA THR A 196 7.41 -5.16 -21.71
C THR A 196 7.66 -6.05 -22.91
N THR A 197 8.23 -7.23 -22.70
CA THR A 197 8.51 -8.19 -23.77
C THR A 197 7.80 -9.53 -23.55
N THR A 198 7.27 -10.09 -24.63
CA THR A 198 6.67 -11.41 -24.68
C THR A 198 7.74 -12.46 -24.40
N GLN A 199 7.46 -13.33 -23.44
CA GLN A 199 8.33 -14.44 -23.08
C GLN A 199 7.82 -15.77 -23.66
N ASP A 200 6.50 -15.95 -23.70
CA ASP A 200 5.89 -17.19 -24.19
C ASP A 200 4.37 -17.02 -24.42
N ILE A 201 3.77 -17.96 -25.17
CA ILE A 201 2.34 -18.08 -25.42
C ILE A 201 1.88 -19.53 -25.34
N MET A 202 0.72 -19.75 -24.74
CA MET A 202 0.03 -21.03 -24.78
C MET A 202 -1.37 -20.85 -25.34
N VAL A 203 -1.72 -21.68 -26.33
CA VAL A 203 -3.06 -21.72 -26.92
C VAL A 203 -3.76 -23.00 -26.48
N PHE A 204 -5.00 -22.87 -26.05
CA PHE A 204 -5.86 -23.99 -25.67
C PHE A 204 -7.15 -23.93 -26.50
N ASN A 205 -7.49 -25.01 -27.20
CA ASN A 205 -8.79 -25.17 -27.84
C ASN A 205 -9.82 -25.52 -26.76
N VAL A 206 -10.91 -24.76 -26.68
CA VAL A 206 -11.95 -24.89 -25.65
C VAL A 206 -13.18 -25.54 -26.25
N ASP A 207 -13.49 -26.76 -25.80
CA ASP A 207 -14.69 -27.47 -26.22
C ASP A 207 -15.96 -26.97 -25.51
N GLU A 208 -17.13 -27.43 -25.97
CA GLU A 208 -18.44 -27.04 -25.42
C GLU A 208 -18.65 -27.46 -23.96
N LYS A 209 -17.95 -28.51 -23.51
CA LYS A 209 -17.99 -29.00 -22.13
C LYS A 209 -17.06 -28.19 -21.20
N GLY A 210 -16.30 -27.24 -21.75
CA GLY A 210 -15.34 -26.41 -21.03
C GLY A 210 -13.97 -27.07 -20.85
N ASN A 211 -13.62 -28.10 -21.62
CA ASN A 211 -12.26 -28.63 -21.61
C ASN A 211 -11.38 -27.74 -22.50
N ALA A 212 -10.38 -27.12 -21.89
CA ALA A 212 -9.33 -26.35 -22.54
C ALA A 212 -8.14 -27.27 -22.80
N VAL A 213 -8.04 -27.79 -24.02
CA VAL A 213 -7.00 -28.72 -24.47
C VAL A 213 -5.88 -27.91 -25.11
N TYR A 214 -4.65 -28.06 -24.60
CA TYR A 214 -3.50 -27.38 -25.18
C TYR A 214 -3.26 -27.83 -26.62
N THR A 215 -3.05 -26.88 -27.53
CA THR A 215 -2.75 -27.15 -28.92
C THR A 215 -1.56 -26.33 -29.40
N LYS A 216 -0.76 -26.93 -30.30
CA LYS A 216 0.28 -26.26 -31.08
C LYS A 216 -0.11 -26.11 -32.56
N ASP A 217 -1.35 -26.46 -32.87
CA ASP A 217 -1.90 -26.43 -34.20
C ASP A 217 -3.31 -25.84 -34.14
N ILE A 218 -3.47 -24.67 -34.75
CA ILE A 218 -4.77 -24.00 -34.95
C ILE A 218 -5.20 -24.06 -36.43
N GLY A 219 -4.60 -24.95 -37.22
CA GLY A 219 -4.89 -25.15 -38.63
C GLY A 219 -4.50 -23.93 -39.47
N ASP A 220 -5.36 -23.55 -40.41
CA ASP A 220 -5.17 -22.40 -41.31
C ASP A 220 -5.32 -21.05 -40.58
N LEU A 221 -5.52 -21.00 -39.27
CA LEU A 221 -5.82 -19.74 -38.56
C LEU A 221 -4.54 -18.96 -38.18
N CYS A 222 -4.70 -17.64 -38.14
CA CYS A 222 -3.78 -16.70 -37.51
C CYS A 222 -4.52 -15.93 -36.41
N ILE A 223 -4.01 -15.97 -35.17
CA ILE A 223 -4.57 -15.23 -34.03
C ILE A 223 -3.90 -13.87 -33.91
N PHE A 224 -4.68 -12.82 -33.62
CA PHE A 224 -4.20 -11.46 -33.41
C PHE A 224 -4.54 -11.00 -31.98
N LEU A 225 -3.51 -10.66 -31.21
CA LEU A 225 -3.66 -10.15 -29.84
C LEU A 225 -3.07 -8.74 -29.70
N SER A 226 -3.81 -7.88 -29.03
CA SER A 226 -3.38 -6.55 -28.60
C SER A 226 -4.22 -6.09 -27.40
N ASN A 227 -4.19 -4.79 -27.09
CA ASN A 227 -5.12 -4.16 -26.14
C ASN A 227 -6.51 -3.85 -26.77
N SER A 228 -6.77 -4.34 -27.99
CA SER A 228 -8.08 -4.32 -28.67
C SER A 228 -8.81 -5.66 -28.52
N GLU A 229 -10.03 -5.77 -29.06
CA GLU A 229 -10.72 -7.07 -29.14
C GLU A 229 -9.85 -8.09 -29.90
N ALA A 230 -9.59 -9.24 -29.28
CA ALA A 230 -8.80 -10.31 -29.86
C ALA A 230 -9.61 -11.06 -30.92
N PHE A 231 -8.98 -11.41 -32.04
CA PHE A 231 -9.64 -12.09 -33.15
C PHE A 231 -8.69 -13.04 -33.88
N CYS A 232 -9.23 -13.88 -34.76
CA CYS A 232 -8.43 -14.68 -35.69
C CYS A 232 -9.06 -14.72 -37.08
N VAL A 233 -8.23 -14.97 -38.09
CA VAL A 233 -8.64 -15.10 -39.49
C VAL A 233 -7.92 -16.25 -40.17
N PRO A 234 -8.48 -16.84 -41.24
CA PRO A 234 -7.76 -17.82 -42.06
C PRO A 234 -6.58 -17.17 -42.80
N ALA A 235 -5.39 -17.74 -42.72
CA ALA A 235 -4.17 -17.31 -43.42
C ALA A 235 -4.38 -17.33 -44.93
N SER A 236 -5.12 -18.32 -45.44
CA SER A 236 -5.52 -18.41 -46.85
C SER A 236 -6.30 -17.20 -47.37
N SER A 237 -6.90 -16.39 -46.49
CA SER A 237 -7.64 -15.18 -46.87
C SER A 237 -6.72 -13.98 -47.14
N PHE A 238 -5.42 -14.05 -46.83
CA PHE A 238 -4.49 -12.91 -46.94
C PHE A 238 -3.16 -13.28 -47.60
N PRO A 239 -2.71 -12.55 -48.63
CA PRO A 239 -1.42 -12.78 -49.25
C PRO A 239 -0.27 -12.57 -48.25
N ARG A 240 0.67 -13.52 -48.19
CA ARG A 240 1.89 -13.50 -47.33
C ARG A 240 1.66 -13.74 -45.83
N MET A 241 0.48 -14.21 -45.43
CA MET A 241 0.28 -14.76 -44.08
C MET A 241 0.57 -16.26 -44.08
N SER A 242 1.17 -16.75 -43.00
CA SER A 242 1.44 -18.17 -42.79
C SER A 242 0.47 -18.73 -41.77
N SER A 243 0.00 -19.96 -41.99
CA SER A 243 -0.94 -20.62 -41.08
C SER A 243 -0.29 -20.96 -39.73
N ASN A 244 -1.12 -21.17 -38.72
CA ASN A 244 -0.69 -21.61 -37.39
C ASN A 244 0.20 -20.57 -36.65
N GLU A 245 -0.15 -19.28 -36.78
CA GLU A 245 0.59 -18.15 -36.21
C GLU A 245 -0.22 -17.35 -35.17
N VAL A 246 0.49 -16.75 -34.23
CA VAL A 246 -0.03 -15.74 -33.28
C VAL A 246 0.73 -14.44 -33.46
N HIS A 247 0.04 -13.40 -33.91
CA HIS A 247 0.56 -12.04 -34.07
C HIS A 247 0.24 -11.21 -32.82
N LEU A 248 1.27 -10.57 -32.27
CA LEU A 248 1.20 -9.80 -31.04
C LEU A 248 1.55 -8.36 -31.32
N PHE A 249 0.69 -7.45 -30.87
CA PHE A 249 0.88 -6.01 -31.00
C PHE A 249 0.67 -5.35 -29.64
N ASP A 250 1.74 -4.83 -29.06
CA ASP A 250 1.71 -4.04 -27.82
C ASP A 250 2.48 -2.72 -27.98
N ALA A 251 2.36 -1.82 -27.00
CA ALA A 251 2.99 -0.51 -26.98
C ALA A 251 4.50 -0.55 -27.28
N ASP A 252 5.20 -1.57 -26.76
CA ASP A 252 6.66 -1.67 -26.85
C ASP A 252 7.16 -2.84 -27.72
N GLU A 253 6.27 -3.62 -28.34
CA GLU A 253 6.64 -4.80 -29.14
C GLU A 253 5.62 -5.16 -30.22
N ALA A 254 6.14 -5.64 -31.36
CA ALA A 254 5.37 -6.31 -32.40
C ALA A 254 6.10 -7.59 -32.83
N THR A 255 5.48 -8.75 -32.57
CA THR A 255 6.15 -10.05 -32.70
C THR A 255 5.17 -11.08 -33.28
N VAL A 256 5.69 -12.04 -34.05
CA VAL A 256 4.92 -13.17 -34.57
C VAL A 256 5.51 -14.47 -34.05
N LEU A 257 4.62 -15.39 -33.67
CA LEU A 257 4.95 -16.70 -33.11
C LEU A 257 4.27 -17.80 -33.92
N THR A 258 5.06 -18.70 -34.49
CA THR A 258 4.55 -19.94 -35.12
C THR A 258 4.42 -21.03 -34.05
N LEU A 259 3.24 -21.62 -33.88
CA LEU A 259 2.96 -22.55 -32.78
C LEU A 259 3.67 -23.90 -32.89
N ALA A 260 4.07 -24.31 -34.10
CA ALA A 260 4.78 -25.57 -34.36
C ALA A 260 6.22 -25.59 -33.82
N ASP A 261 6.97 -24.47 -33.95
CA ASP A 261 8.42 -24.42 -33.70
C ASP A 261 8.85 -23.48 -32.55
N ALA A 262 7.93 -22.73 -31.93
CA ALA A 262 8.18 -21.84 -30.79
C ALA A 262 9.42 -20.93 -30.90
N ALA A 263 9.78 -20.50 -32.12
CA ALA A 263 10.81 -19.50 -32.37
C ALA A 263 10.18 -18.09 -32.39
N LEU A 264 10.75 -17.16 -31.62
CA LEU A 264 10.33 -15.76 -31.57
C LEU A 264 10.97 -14.97 -32.73
N TYR A 265 10.16 -14.44 -33.64
CA TYR A 265 10.61 -13.51 -34.69
C TYR A 265 10.25 -12.06 -34.32
N ASN A 266 11.27 -11.25 -33.99
CA ASN A 266 11.08 -9.83 -33.66
C ASN A 266 11.02 -8.97 -34.94
N PHE A 267 10.02 -8.10 -35.05
CA PHE A 267 9.92 -7.11 -36.12
C PHE A 267 10.43 -5.73 -35.66
N ASP A 268 11.23 -5.08 -36.50
CA ASP A 268 11.67 -3.70 -36.29
C ASP A 268 10.53 -2.72 -36.64
N THR A 269 9.96 -2.08 -35.61
CA THR A 269 8.76 -1.22 -35.70
C THR A 269 8.99 0.08 -36.46
N GLU A 270 10.21 0.62 -36.50
CA GLU A 270 10.49 1.91 -37.16
C GLU A 270 10.63 1.81 -38.69
N LYS A 271 10.97 0.63 -39.23
CA LYS A 271 11.14 0.43 -40.69
C LYS A 271 9.88 -0.03 -41.42
N ASN A 272 8.95 -0.71 -40.74
CA ASN A 272 7.84 -1.42 -41.40
C ASN A 272 6.48 -0.71 -41.40
N LEU A 273 6.33 0.44 -40.73
CA LEU A 273 5.15 1.30 -40.97
C LEU A 273 5.09 1.85 -42.40
N ARG A 274 6.16 1.68 -43.20
CA ARG A 274 6.19 1.94 -44.66
C ARG A 274 6.08 0.67 -45.53
N GLY A 275 6.00 -0.54 -44.95
CA GLY A 275 6.10 -1.83 -45.67
C GLY A 275 4.86 -2.73 -45.51
N LYS A 276 4.30 -3.16 -46.65
CA LYS A 276 3.11 -4.02 -46.86
C LYS A 276 2.97 -5.29 -45.98
N TYR A 277 2.43 -5.17 -44.77
CA TYR A 277 1.67 -6.22 -44.09
C TYR A 277 0.40 -5.60 -43.51
N GLY A 278 -0.77 -6.00 -44.02
CA GLY A 278 -2.07 -5.46 -43.63
C GLY A 278 -2.85 -6.48 -42.82
N ALA A 279 -3.03 -6.24 -41.52
CA ALA A 279 -4.08 -6.94 -40.77
C ALA A 279 -5.45 -6.49 -41.33
N PRO A 280 -6.45 -7.39 -41.44
CA PRO A 280 -7.78 -7.04 -41.96
C PRO A 280 -8.49 -5.95 -41.16
N TYR A 281 -8.13 -5.84 -39.88
CA TYR A 281 -8.55 -4.76 -38.99
C TYR A 281 -7.28 -4.07 -38.55
N HIS A 282 -7.16 -2.75 -38.73
CA HIS A 282 -5.99 -2.04 -38.23
C HIS A 282 -5.91 -2.23 -36.70
N ILE A 283 -4.79 -2.78 -36.24
CA ILE A 283 -4.53 -3.05 -34.82
C ILE A 283 -3.56 -1.98 -34.31
N PRO A 284 -4.04 -0.94 -33.62
CA PRO A 284 -3.14 0.06 -33.06
C PRO A 284 -2.41 -0.50 -31.84
N PRO A 285 -1.07 -0.49 -31.77
CA PRO A 285 -0.35 -0.65 -30.52
C PRO A 285 -0.63 0.59 -29.63
N PHE A 286 -0.86 0.37 -28.35
CA PHE A 286 -1.24 1.43 -27.41
C PHE A 286 -0.13 2.50 -27.34
N THR A 287 -0.31 3.65 -27.96
CA THR A 287 0.61 4.77 -27.81
C THR A 287 -0.13 6.07 -27.51
N ASN A 288 0.19 6.64 -26.34
CA ASN A 288 0.03 8.05 -26.02
C ASN A 288 1.03 8.86 -26.87
N VAL A 289 0.78 8.95 -28.17
CA VAL A 289 1.52 9.84 -29.05
C VAL A 289 0.53 10.87 -29.56
N ASP A 290 0.70 12.11 -29.13
CA ASP A 290 0.24 13.27 -29.88
C ASP A 290 0.88 13.16 -31.27
N VAL A 291 0.13 12.67 -32.25
CA VAL A 291 0.50 12.81 -33.65
C VAL A 291 0.22 14.25 -34.00
N ASP A 292 1.25 15.08 -33.84
CA ASP A 292 1.27 16.43 -34.37
C ASP A 292 1.28 16.32 -35.91
N LEU A 293 0.09 16.37 -36.51
CA LEU A 293 -0.11 16.42 -37.95
C LEU A 293 0.25 17.81 -38.50
N LYS A 294 1.48 18.27 -38.29
CA LYS A 294 2.07 19.38 -39.04
C LYS A 294 3.55 19.10 -39.27
N GLY A 295 3.88 18.75 -40.51
CA GLY A 295 5.26 18.68 -40.95
C GLY A 295 5.90 20.06 -40.88
N GLU A 296 7.15 20.08 -40.43
CA GLU A 296 8.26 20.72 -41.13
C GLU A 296 9.55 20.47 -40.32
N GLY A 297 10.56 19.92 -41.00
CA GLY A 297 11.82 19.59 -40.38
C GLY A 297 12.64 20.82 -39.99
N LYS A 298 13.45 20.66 -38.95
CA LYS A 298 14.78 21.28 -38.86
C LYS A 298 15.61 20.61 -37.76
N THR A 299 16.68 19.98 -38.21
CA THR A 299 17.82 19.49 -37.43
C THR A 299 18.56 20.63 -36.75
N LYS A 300 19.06 20.42 -35.51
CA LYS A 300 20.29 21.04 -34.95
C LYS A 300 20.64 20.45 -33.56
N PRO A 301 21.90 20.58 -33.07
CA PRO A 301 22.75 19.43 -32.84
C PRO A 301 23.16 19.20 -31.37
N LEU A 302 23.77 18.03 -31.16
CA LEU A 302 24.49 17.59 -29.98
C LEU A 302 25.46 18.65 -29.44
N ILE A 303 25.41 18.89 -28.12
CA ILE A 303 26.51 19.48 -27.36
C ILE A 303 27.00 18.42 -26.37
N ASP A 304 28.26 18.08 -26.60
CA ASP A 304 29.13 17.22 -25.82
C ASP A 304 29.45 17.85 -24.44
N ARG A 305 29.26 17.09 -23.36
CA ARG A 305 29.96 17.30 -22.09
C ARG A 305 30.47 15.95 -21.57
N LYS A 306 31.69 15.68 -22.03
CA LYS A 306 32.75 14.84 -21.47
C LYS A 306 32.67 14.50 -19.97
N SER A 307 32.87 13.20 -19.75
CA SER A 307 33.72 12.55 -18.74
C SER A 307 33.58 12.94 -17.26
N GLU A 308 32.84 12.11 -16.52
CA GLU A 308 33.19 11.71 -15.16
C GLU A 308 33.02 10.19 -15.03
N ASP A 309 33.95 9.58 -14.31
CA ASP A 309 34.32 8.17 -14.38
C ASP A 309 33.19 7.18 -14.06
N LYS A 310 32.92 6.27 -15.02
CA LYS A 310 32.15 5.06 -14.77
C LYS A 310 33.00 4.07 -13.98
N VAL A 311 32.87 4.10 -12.65
CA VAL A 311 33.16 2.92 -11.84
C VAL A 311 32.11 1.86 -12.18
N THR A 312 32.51 0.88 -12.99
CA THR A 312 31.70 -0.29 -13.33
C THR A 312 31.55 -1.16 -12.09
N ILE A 313 30.47 -0.96 -11.33
CA ILE A 313 30.07 -1.89 -10.27
C ILE A 313 29.43 -3.10 -10.96
N SER A 314 30.16 -4.21 -11.02
CA SER A 314 29.59 -5.50 -11.36
C SER A 314 28.51 -5.85 -10.33
N LYS A 315 27.28 -6.11 -10.81
CA LYS A 315 26.22 -6.66 -9.95
C LYS A 315 26.67 -8.06 -9.51
N ALA A 316 26.93 -8.24 -8.23
CA ALA A 316 26.95 -9.58 -7.65
C ALA A 316 25.53 -10.15 -7.75
N GLU A 317 25.29 -11.06 -8.70
CA GLU A 317 24.03 -11.79 -8.77
C GLU A 317 23.94 -12.77 -7.59
N LYS A 318 22.95 -12.57 -6.71
CA LYS A 318 22.63 -13.50 -5.63
C LYS A 318 22.22 -14.84 -6.26
N CYS A 319 22.94 -15.92 -5.94
CA CYS A 319 22.60 -17.24 -6.45
C CYS A 319 21.25 -17.69 -5.85
N THR A 320 20.21 -17.80 -6.68
CA THR A 320 18.85 -18.19 -6.29
C THR A 320 18.55 -19.67 -6.54
N GLU A 321 19.56 -20.45 -6.93
CA GLU A 321 19.42 -21.87 -7.19
C GLU A 321 19.30 -22.65 -5.87
N PRO A 322 18.17 -23.34 -5.59
CA PRO A 322 17.91 -23.92 -4.26
C PRO A 322 18.98 -24.90 -3.77
N SER A 323 19.66 -25.62 -4.68
CA SER A 323 20.76 -26.53 -4.36
C SER A 323 21.98 -25.79 -3.82
N LYS A 324 22.41 -24.70 -4.46
CA LYS A 324 23.53 -23.85 -4.02
C LYS A 324 23.18 -23.05 -2.76
N VAL A 325 21.93 -22.61 -2.62
CA VAL A 325 21.46 -21.97 -1.37
C VAL A 325 21.54 -22.95 -0.21
N ARG A 326 21.06 -24.19 -0.37
CA ARG A 326 21.17 -25.24 0.66
C ARG A 326 22.62 -25.61 0.98
N GLU A 327 23.50 -25.68 -0.02
CA GLU A 327 24.93 -25.92 0.20
C GLU A 327 25.59 -24.80 1.01
N ASN A 328 25.26 -23.54 0.73
CA ASN A 328 25.77 -22.41 1.49
C ASN A 328 25.19 -22.33 2.90
N LEU A 329 23.92 -22.72 3.10
CA LEU A 329 23.32 -22.84 4.43
C LEU A 329 24.01 -23.92 5.27
N ARG A 330 24.41 -25.05 4.67
CA ARG A 330 25.17 -26.09 5.39
C ARG A 330 26.48 -25.58 5.99
N LYS A 331 27.20 -24.71 5.28
CA LYS A 331 28.43 -24.08 5.80
C LYS A 331 28.16 -23.18 7.02
N LEU A 332 26.93 -22.67 7.15
CA LEU A 332 26.53 -21.88 8.32
C LEU A 332 26.25 -22.78 9.51
N TYR A 333 25.65 -23.96 9.30
CA TYR A 333 25.31 -24.91 10.36
C TYR A 333 26.49 -25.22 11.28
N ASP A 334 27.68 -25.43 10.72
CA ASP A 334 28.90 -25.73 11.49
C ASP A 334 29.31 -24.60 12.46
N LYS A 335 28.84 -23.37 12.21
CA LYS A 335 29.09 -22.18 13.04
C LYS A 335 28.01 -21.93 14.09
N VAL A 336 26.95 -22.75 14.13
CA VAL A 336 25.83 -22.62 15.07
C VAL A 336 26.00 -23.57 16.25
N LEU A 337 25.87 -23.04 17.47
CA LEU A 337 25.74 -23.83 18.69
C LEU A 337 24.26 -24.13 18.94
N ILE A 338 23.93 -25.42 18.92
CA ILE A 338 22.61 -25.93 19.26
C ILE A 338 22.49 -26.02 20.79
N VAL A 339 21.42 -25.45 21.33
CA VAL A 339 21.06 -25.48 22.75
C VAL A 339 19.69 -26.13 22.88
N ASP A 340 19.66 -27.39 23.32
CA ASP A 340 18.44 -28.20 23.45
C ASP A 340 18.26 -28.79 24.86
N ASN A 341 19.14 -28.42 25.80
CA ASN A 341 19.11 -28.90 27.17
C ASN A 341 19.54 -27.82 28.18
N VAL A 342 19.08 -27.97 29.42
CA VAL A 342 19.28 -27.00 30.51
C VAL A 342 20.78 -26.74 30.82
N PRO A 343 21.67 -27.75 30.91
CA PRO A 343 23.09 -27.49 31.13
C PRO A 343 23.74 -26.63 30.04
N ALA A 344 23.47 -26.91 28.76
CA ALA A 344 23.95 -26.11 27.64
C ALA A 344 23.41 -24.67 27.71
N ALA A 345 22.12 -24.52 28.01
CA ALA A 345 21.49 -23.21 28.16
C ALA A 345 22.14 -22.38 29.28
N LYS A 346 22.40 -23.00 30.44
CA LYS A 346 23.06 -22.32 31.58
C LYS A 346 24.46 -21.83 31.23
N ASN A 347 25.25 -22.64 30.50
CA ASN A 347 26.59 -22.25 30.05
C ASN A 347 26.51 -21.06 29.09
N VAL A 348 25.61 -21.12 28.10
CA VAL A 348 25.42 -20.04 27.13
C VAL A 348 24.98 -18.75 27.81
N VAL A 349 23.96 -18.80 28.67
CA VAL A 349 23.47 -17.62 29.41
C VAL A 349 24.57 -17.03 30.29
N ALA A 350 25.37 -17.86 30.96
CA ALA A 350 26.52 -17.38 31.74
C ALA A 350 27.52 -16.61 30.85
N LYS A 351 27.86 -17.14 29.66
CA LYS A 351 28.74 -16.45 28.70
C LYS A 351 28.14 -15.14 28.19
N LEU A 352 26.85 -15.14 27.85
CA LEU A 352 26.14 -13.94 27.37
C LEU A 352 26.12 -12.83 28.44
N LEU A 353 25.94 -13.19 29.71
CA LEU A 353 25.86 -12.25 30.83
C LEU A 353 27.23 -11.81 31.37
N THR A 354 28.32 -12.50 31.01
CA THR A 354 29.68 -12.21 31.50
C THR A 354 30.64 -11.87 30.36
N GLN A 355 31.12 -12.86 29.61
CA GLN A 355 32.15 -12.74 28.59
C GLN A 355 31.74 -11.86 27.41
N TYR A 356 30.50 -12.00 26.95
CA TYR A 356 29.99 -11.29 25.76
C TYR A 356 29.06 -10.12 26.10
N ARG A 357 28.99 -9.75 27.38
CA ARG A 357 28.13 -8.69 27.92
C ARG A 357 28.39 -7.28 27.36
N ASN A 358 29.40 -7.09 26.52
CA ASN A 358 29.70 -5.81 25.89
C ASN A 358 29.50 -5.80 24.38
N LEU A 359 29.04 -6.92 23.80
CA LEU A 359 28.77 -7.03 22.38
C LEU A 359 27.31 -6.65 22.06
N VAL A 360 27.05 -6.33 20.79
CA VAL A 360 25.69 -6.17 20.28
C VAL A 360 25.10 -7.54 20.01
N HIS A 361 23.94 -7.82 20.60
CA HIS A 361 23.26 -9.10 20.49
C HIS A 361 22.06 -8.95 19.55
N SER A 362 22.16 -9.54 18.37
CA SER A 362 21.01 -9.67 17.48
C SER A 362 20.21 -10.92 17.84
N CYS A 363 18.89 -10.79 17.89
CA CYS A 363 17.98 -11.89 18.21
C CYS A 363 16.92 -12.04 17.11
N ASP A 364 16.46 -13.27 16.89
CA ASP A 364 15.42 -13.64 15.91
C ASP A 364 14.62 -14.82 16.49
N ALA A 365 13.29 -14.74 16.49
CA ALA A 365 12.41 -15.78 17.02
C ALA A 365 11.57 -16.41 15.90
N GLU A 366 11.40 -17.74 15.94
CA GLU A 366 10.57 -18.48 15.00
C GLU A 366 9.38 -19.10 15.74
N VAL A 367 8.19 -19.02 15.15
CA VAL A 367 6.90 -19.37 15.77
C VAL A 367 6.11 -20.35 14.93
N SER A 368 5.17 -21.09 15.55
CA SER A 368 4.33 -22.11 14.87
C SER A 368 3.44 -21.58 13.74
N GLY A 369 3.19 -20.27 13.70
CA GLY A 369 2.43 -19.63 12.64
C GLY A 369 2.86 -18.19 12.36
N ILE A 370 1.90 -17.31 12.11
CA ILE A 370 2.13 -15.90 11.77
C ILE A 370 1.38 -14.93 12.70
N GLU A 371 0.74 -15.48 13.73
CA GLU A 371 -0.04 -14.77 14.73
C GLU A 371 0.72 -14.72 16.06
N VAL A 372 0.50 -13.64 16.82
CA VAL A 372 1.15 -13.41 18.11
C VAL A 372 0.75 -14.46 19.16
N LYS A 373 -0.39 -15.14 18.96
CA LYS A 373 -0.85 -16.21 19.87
C LYS A 373 -0.12 -17.54 19.66
N ASP A 374 0.65 -17.65 18.56
CA ASP A 374 1.32 -18.88 18.18
C ASP A 374 2.53 -19.14 19.11
N GLU A 375 2.90 -20.41 19.28
CA GLU A 375 3.93 -20.81 20.24
C GLU A 375 5.34 -20.52 19.71
N LEU A 376 6.25 -20.16 20.63
CA LEU A 376 7.67 -19.98 20.33
C LEU A 376 8.31 -21.36 20.12
N ILE A 377 8.91 -21.58 18.96
CA ILE A 377 9.49 -22.88 18.59
C ILE A 377 11.00 -22.90 18.79
N CYS A 378 11.66 -21.82 18.37
CA CYS A 378 13.09 -21.62 18.58
C CYS A 378 13.43 -20.14 18.49
N PHE A 379 14.64 -19.80 18.91
CA PHE A 379 15.20 -18.48 18.68
C PHE A 379 16.71 -18.57 18.47
N SER A 380 17.24 -17.57 17.78
CA SER A 380 18.67 -17.44 17.49
C SER A 380 19.25 -16.19 18.14
N ILE A 381 20.49 -16.28 18.62
CA ILE A 381 21.25 -15.14 19.15
C ILE A 381 22.60 -15.08 18.44
N TYR A 382 22.94 -13.94 17.87
CA TYR A 382 24.23 -13.69 17.24
C TYR A 382 24.88 -12.42 17.78
N CYS A 383 26.12 -12.56 18.27
CA CYS A 383 26.88 -11.49 18.93
C CYS A 383 28.04 -10.97 18.07
N GLY A 384 28.10 -11.35 16.79
CA GLY A 384 29.23 -11.06 15.91
C GLY A 384 30.25 -12.20 15.83
N SER A 385 31.18 -12.10 14.89
CA SER A 385 32.22 -13.12 14.65
C SER A 385 33.27 -13.22 15.76
N GLU A 386 33.27 -12.26 16.69
CA GLU A 386 34.17 -12.20 17.84
C GLU A 386 33.71 -13.11 18.99
N ALA A 387 32.44 -13.51 19.00
CA ALA A 387 31.92 -14.43 19.99
C ALA A 387 32.23 -15.89 19.64
N ASP A 388 32.67 -16.68 20.63
CA ASP A 388 32.92 -18.11 20.51
C ASP A 388 32.32 -18.89 21.69
N PHE A 389 31.16 -19.50 21.42
CA PHE A 389 30.49 -20.33 22.40
C PHE A 389 31.14 -21.73 22.52
N GLY A 390 32.14 -22.04 21.70
CA GLY A 390 32.97 -23.23 21.72
C GLY A 390 33.17 -23.80 20.30
N ASN A 391 34.38 -24.27 20.00
CA ASN A 391 34.75 -24.85 18.70
C ASN A 391 34.49 -23.91 17.49
N GLY A 392 34.66 -22.59 17.68
CA GLY A 392 34.48 -21.59 16.62
C GLY A 392 33.02 -21.26 16.30
N LYS A 393 32.08 -21.63 17.19
CA LYS A 393 30.65 -21.37 17.01
C LYS A 393 30.29 -19.98 17.52
N SER A 394 29.82 -19.14 16.61
CA SER A 394 29.56 -17.71 16.88
C SER A 394 28.07 -17.33 16.92
N CYS A 395 27.19 -18.24 16.51
CA CYS A 395 25.73 -18.07 16.60
C CYS A 395 25.14 -19.15 17.51
N ILE A 396 24.15 -18.80 18.32
CA ILE A 396 23.39 -19.72 19.16
C ILE A 396 22.04 -19.95 18.51
N TRP A 397 21.59 -21.21 18.49
CA TRP A 397 20.22 -21.58 18.15
C TRP A 397 19.63 -22.42 19.28
N VAL A 398 18.47 -22.02 19.80
CA VAL A 398 17.85 -22.61 20.99
C VAL A 398 16.56 -23.33 20.60
N ASP A 399 16.48 -24.62 20.91
CA ASP A 399 15.29 -25.45 20.67
C ASP A 399 14.30 -25.32 21.85
N VAL A 400 13.10 -24.82 21.57
CA VAL A 400 12.02 -24.65 22.56
C VAL A 400 10.91 -25.71 22.38
N LEU A 401 10.96 -26.50 21.30
CA LEU A 401 9.91 -27.48 20.97
C LEU A 401 10.17 -28.88 21.55
N GLY A 402 11.30 -29.11 22.24
CA GLY A 402 11.62 -30.40 22.88
C GLY A 402 10.88 -30.63 24.21
N GLU A 403 10.94 -31.85 24.77
CA GLU A 403 10.32 -32.17 26.08
C GLU A 403 10.74 -31.21 27.19
N ASN A 404 12.01 -30.78 27.18
CA ASN A 404 12.57 -29.81 28.14
C ASN A 404 12.59 -28.36 27.61
N GLY A 405 11.92 -28.07 26.48
CA GLY A 405 12.04 -26.79 25.79
C GLY A 405 11.56 -25.58 26.61
N ARG A 406 10.50 -25.75 27.42
CA ARG A 406 10.05 -24.72 28.37
C ARG A 406 11.06 -24.44 29.48
N GLU A 407 11.73 -25.48 29.98
CA GLU A 407 12.77 -25.34 30.99
C GLU A 407 14.00 -24.66 30.39
N VAL A 408 14.40 -25.03 29.18
CA VAL A 408 15.47 -24.36 28.41
C VAL A 408 15.14 -22.88 28.23
N LEU A 409 13.95 -22.53 27.76
CA LEU A 409 13.52 -21.14 27.59
C LEU A 409 13.57 -20.37 28.93
N SER A 410 13.14 -20.98 30.03
CA SER A 410 13.16 -20.34 31.35
C SER A 410 14.58 -19.97 31.83
N VAL A 411 15.61 -20.71 31.40
CA VAL A 411 17.01 -20.40 31.71
C VAL A 411 17.47 -19.09 31.05
N PHE A 412 16.88 -18.71 29.92
CA PHE A 412 17.19 -17.44 29.24
C PHE A 412 16.44 -16.25 29.83
N LYS A 413 15.52 -16.44 30.79
CA LYS A 413 14.79 -15.36 31.45
C LYS A 413 15.71 -14.27 32.01
N PRO A 414 16.77 -14.58 32.80
CA PRO A 414 17.69 -13.56 33.30
C PRO A 414 18.43 -12.80 32.19
N TYR A 415 18.67 -13.44 31.04
CA TYR A 415 19.29 -12.78 29.89
C TYR A 415 18.36 -11.76 29.23
N PHE A 416 17.10 -12.14 28.97
CA PHE A 416 16.14 -11.24 28.35
C PHE A 416 15.68 -10.11 29.29
N GLU A 417 15.57 -10.38 30.59
CA GLU A 417 15.12 -9.44 31.62
C GLU A 417 16.22 -8.54 32.19
N ASP A 418 17.51 -8.78 31.88
CA ASP A 418 18.59 -7.98 32.44
C ASP A 418 18.48 -6.50 31.99
N SER A 419 17.99 -5.65 32.89
CA SER A 419 17.87 -4.21 32.67
C SER A 419 19.20 -3.46 32.81
N SER A 420 20.24 -4.09 33.39
CA SER A 420 21.60 -3.53 33.48
C SER A 420 22.38 -3.62 32.15
N ILE A 421 21.72 -4.15 31.12
CA ILE A 421 21.97 -3.90 29.68
C ILE A 421 21.61 -2.43 29.32
N ARG A 422 21.04 -1.65 30.25
CA ARG A 422 20.77 -0.22 30.11
C ARG A 422 21.31 0.59 31.31
N LYS A 423 22.29 1.45 31.00
CA LYS A 423 22.59 2.81 31.53
C LYS A 423 24.03 3.00 32.05
N LEU A 424 24.58 4.15 31.65
CA LEU A 424 25.85 4.83 31.97
C LEU A 424 27.09 4.35 31.21
N GLY A 425 27.53 5.17 30.24
CA GLY A 425 28.84 5.01 29.57
C GLY A 425 28.80 4.11 28.35
N TRP A 426 29.74 4.32 27.43
CA TRP A 426 29.78 3.80 26.05
C TRP A 426 30.02 2.27 25.92
N LEU A 427 29.69 1.45 26.93
CA LEU A 427 29.78 -0.01 26.87
C LEU A 427 28.70 -0.67 27.76
N SER A 428 27.64 -1.14 27.12
CA SER A 428 26.71 -2.15 27.65
C SER A 428 26.21 -2.99 26.47
N SER A 429 26.00 -4.30 26.65
CA SER A 429 25.40 -5.15 25.61
C SER A 429 24.04 -4.61 25.18
N PHE A 430 23.61 -4.89 23.95
CA PHE A 430 22.47 -4.24 23.32
C PHE A 430 21.67 -5.22 22.48
N GLN A 431 20.35 -5.33 22.71
CA GLN A 431 19.51 -6.24 21.95
C GLN A 431 18.96 -5.55 20.69
N VAL A 432 19.25 -6.14 19.53
CA VAL A 432 18.85 -5.65 18.21
C VAL A 432 17.96 -6.68 17.53
N TRP A 433 16.90 -6.20 16.90
CA TRP A 433 15.85 -7.03 16.33
C TRP A 433 15.47 -6.56 14.92
N HIS A 434 14.71 -7.38 14.22
CA HIS A 434 14.01 -6.98 13.00
C HIS A 434 12.53 -7.20 13.22
N ASN A 435 11.74 -6.14 13.35
CA ASN A 435 10.34 -6.19 13.79
C ASN A 435 10.16 -6.62 15.26
N TYR A 436 10.82 -5.89 16.16
CA TYR A 436 10.89 -6.16 17.60
C TYR A 436 9.53 -6.38 18.25
N SER A 437 8.49 -5.63 17.85
CA SER A 437 7.17 -5.71 18.49
C SER A 437 6.60 -7.14 18.45
N PHE A 438 6.81 -7.83 17.32
CA PHE A 438 6.34 -9.20 17.14
C PHE A 438 7.08 -10.17 18.08
N ASP A 439 8.41 -10.22 18.00
CA ASP A 439 9.22 -11.13 18.82
C ASP A 439 9.01 -10.89 20.32
N SER A 440 8.89 -9.61 20.69
CA SER A 440 8.71 -9.19 22.07
C SER A 440 7.39 -9.65 22.68
N GLN A 441 6.31 -9.71 21.89
CA GLN A 441 5.04 -10.25 22.36
C GLN A 441 5.04 -11.76 22.47
N ILE A 442 5.61 -12.44 21.48
CA ILE A 442 5.76 -13.90 21.49
C ILE A 442 6.49 -14.35 22.76
N ILE A 443 7.63 -13.75 23.06
CA ILE A 443 8.43 -14.12 24.24
C ILE A 443 7.69 -13.77 25.55
N ARG A 444 6.95 -12.67 25.60
CA ARG A 444 6.11 -12.31 26.77
C ARG A 444 5.00 -13.31 27.06
N ASN A 445 4.45 -13.98 26.04
CA ASN A 445 3.45 -15.02 26.25
C ASN A 445 4.01 -16.20 27.08
N HIS A 446 5.34 -16.34 27.17
CA HIS A 446 6.02 -17.33 27.99
C HIS A 446 6.51 -16.77 29.35
N GLY A 447 6.02 -15.60 29.77
CA GLY A 447 6.32 -15.03 31.09
C GLY A 447 7.74 -14.45 31.23
N ILE A 448 8.31 -13.98 30.11
CA ILE A 448 9.63 -13.35 30.02
C ILE A 448 9.47 -11.93 29.49
N ASP A 449 9.85 -10.93 30.29
CA ASP A 449 9.80 -9.53 29.88
C ASP A 449 11.11 -9.09 29.22
N ILE A 450 11.08 -8.82 27.91
CA ILE A 450 12.28 -8.37 27.22
C ILE A 450 12.64 -6.93 27.64
N SER A 451 13.89 -6.77 28.09
CA SER A 451 14.56 -5.51 28.37
C SER A 451 15.73 -5.29 27.41
N GLY A 452 16.40 -4.13 27.49
CA GLY A 452 17.63 -3.90 26.72
C GLY A 452 17.45 -3.62 25.22
N PHE A 453 16.24 -3.22 24.78
CA PHE A 453 15.99 -2.87 23.38
C PHE A 453 16.87 -1.69 22.93
N GLN A 454 17.69 -1.93 21.91
CA GLN A 454 18.58 -0.94 21.32
C GLN A 454 18.09 -0.46 19.97
N ALA A 455 17.74 -1.39 19.09
CA ALA A 455 17.31 -1.05 17.75
C ALA A 455 16.40 -2.10 17.13
N ASP A 456 15.54 -1.60 16.26
CA ASP A 456 14.79 -2.34 15.27
C ASP A 456 15.29 -1.91 13.88
N THR A 457 15.89 -2.85 13.15
CA THR A 457 16.45 -2.60 11.83
C THR A 457 15.40 -2.24 10.78
N MET A 458 14.15 -2.66 10.96
CA MET A 458 13.02 -2.23 10.11
C MET A 458 12.74 -0.74 10.30
N HIS A 459 12.75 -0.25 11.54
CA HIS A 459 12.61 1.18 11.84
C HIS A 459 13.79 1.98 11.28
N MET A 460 15.03 1.51 11.47
CA MET A 460 16.21 2.22 10.94
C MET A 460 16.16 2.32 9.40
N ALA A 461 15.77 1.24 8.72
CA ALA A 461 15.62 1.23 7.26
C ALA A 461 14.50 2.16 6.78
N GLN A 462 13.35 2.18 7.48
CA GLN A 462 12.25 3.10 7.19
C GLN A 462 12.65 4.57 7.39
N LEU A 463 13.48 4.86 8.41
CA LEU A 463 13.99 6.21 8.66
C LEU A 463 14.98 6.63 7.58
N TRP A 464 15.81 5.69 7.13
CA TRP A 464 16.78 5.92 6.07
C TRP A 464 16.07 6.17 4.72
N ASP A 465 15.06 5.38 4.37
CA ASP A 465 14.27 5.61 3.17
C ASP A 465 12.85 5.08 3.34
N SER A 466 11.90 6.01 3.50
CA SER A 466 10.48 5.69 3.69
C SER A 466 9.75 5.22 2.42
N ALA A 467 10.35 5.36 1.24
CA ALA A 467 9.72 5.08 -0.05
C ALA A 467 10.04 3.67 -0.61
N ARG A 468 10.67 2.79 0.19
CA ARG A 468 11.11 1.46 -0.27
C ARG A 468 9.99 0.47 -0.58
N ARG A 469 8.70 0.79 -0.37
CA ARG A 469 7.59 -0.10 -0.74
C ARG A 469 7.60 -0.46 -2.23
N THR A 470 8.07 0.45 -3.09
CA THR A 470 8.27 0.20 -4.53
C THR A 470 9.63 -0.43 -4.87
N GLU A 471 10.52 -0.57 -3.88
CA GLU A 471 11.90 -1.08 -3.99
C GLU A 471 12.11 -2.34 -3.13
N GLY A 472 11.09 -3.21 -3.06
CA GLY A 472 11.15 -4.51 -2.36
C GLY A 472 10.64 -4.51 -0.91
N GLY A 473 10.38 -3.33 -0.32
CA GLY A 473 9.83 -3.19 1.03
C GLY A 473 10.89 -3.24 2.14
N TYR A 474 10.45 -3.64 3.34
CA TYR A 474 11.26 -3.62 4.56
C TYR A 474 11.43 -4.99 5.23
N SER A 475 11.05 -6.07 4.57
CA SER A 475 11.34 -7.40 5.11
C SER A 475 12.86 -7.63 5.18
N LEU A 476 13.30 -8.45 6.13
CA LEU A 476 14.72 -8.77 6.30
C LEU A 476 15.33 -9.33 5.00
N ASP A 477 14.60 -10.19 4.28
CA ASP A 477 15.01 -10.70 2.96
C ASP A 477 15.18 -9.57 1.93
N ALA A 478 14.20 -8.69 1.80
CA ALA A 478 14.27 -7.59 0.83
C ALA A 478 15.41 -6.61 1.14
N LEU A 479 15.62 -6.27 2.41
CA LEU A 479 16.67 -5.36 2.84
C LEU A 479 18.06 -5.98 2.68
N THR A 480 18.26 -7.23 3.10
CA THR A 480 19.57 -7.89 3.02
C THR A 480 19.93 -8.36 1.62
N SER A 481 18.94 -8.45 0.72
CA SER A 481 19.15 -8.72 -0.70
C SER A 481 19.47 -7.47 -1.53
N ASP A 482 19.29 -6.26 -0.99
CA ASP A 482 19.54 -5.01 -1.71
C ASP A 482 20.97 -4.51 -1.44
N PRO A 483 21.87 -4.51 -2.45
CA PRO A 483 23.26 -4.05 -2.28
C PRO A 483 23.38 -2.59 -1.83
N LYS A 484 22.37 -1.74 -2.12
CA LYS A 484 22.35 -0.35 -1.64
C LYS A 484 22.15 -0.26 -0.13
N VAL A 485 21.43 -1.23 0.44
CA VAL A 485 21.10 -1.31 1.86
C VAL A 485 22.27 -1.88 2.63
N VAL A 486 22.76 -3.06 2.28
CA VAL A 486 23.84 -3.72 3.03
C VAL A 486 25.24 -3.15 2.71
N GLY A 487 25.43 -2.56 1.53
CA GLY A 487 26.68 -1.92 1.10
C GLY A 487 27.61 -2.86 0.31
N ALA A 488 28.27 -2.33 -0.72
CA ALA A 488 29.10 -3.11 -1.66
C ALA A 488 30.43 -3.66 -1.06
N THR A 489 30.80 -3.23 0.14
CA THR A 489 32.05 -3.63 0.83
C THR A 489 31.90 -4.88 1.69
N GLN A 490 30.70 -5.45 1.83
CA GLN A 490 30.55 -6.76 2.45
C GLN A 490 31.02 -7.84 1.47
N THR A 491 31.91 -8.71 1.96
CA THR A 491 32.61 -9.76 1.21
C THR A 491 31.65 -10.60 0.36
N LYS A 492 32.16 -11.24 -0.70
CA LYS A 492 31.45 -12.26 -1.52
C LYS A 492 30.79 -13.40 -0.71
N GLU A 493 30.93 -13.42 0.61
CA GLU A 493 30.51 -14.45 1.56
C GLU A 493 29.20 -14.12 2.32
N PHE A 494 28.68 -12.88 2.30
CA PHE A 494 27.42 -12.58 2.98
C PHE A 494 26.21 -13.08 2.18
N LEU A 495 25.49 -14.06 2.72
CA LEU A 495 24.42 -14.77 2.02
C LEU A 495 23.09 -13.99 1.96
N GLY A 496 22.86 -13.05 2.89
CA GLY A 496 21.56 -12.38 3.13
C GLY A 496 20.44 -13.35 3.53
N LYS A 497 19.38 -12.91 4.22
CA LYS A 497 18.22 -13.78 4.50
C LYS A 497 17.55 -14.17 3.17
N PHE A 498 16.88 -15.32 3.14
CA PHE A 498 16.08 -15.78 2.00
C PHE A 498 14.65 -16.05 2.48
N SER A 499 13.67 -16.03 1.57
CA SER A 499 12.31 -16.46 1.92
C SER A 499 12.24 -17.95 2.27
N MET A 500 11.35 -18.32 3.22
CA MET A 500 11.03 -19.73 3.54
C MET A 500 10.65 -20.54 2.29
N LYS A 501 9.93 -19.92 1.36
CA LYS A 501 9.53 -20.51 0.08
C LYS A 501 10.73 -20.91 -0.78
N THR A 502 11.81 -20.12 -0.75
CA THR A 502 13.04 -20.39 -1.50
C THR A 502 13.78 -21.62 -0.96
N ILE A 503 13.76 -21.84 0.36
CA ILE A 503 14.56 -22.88 1.02
C ILE A 503 13.76 -24.18 1.21
N PHE A 504 12.53 -24.09 1.74
CA PHE A 504 11.73 -25.22 2.20
C PHE A 504 10.54 -25.54 1.30
N GLY A 505 10.37 -24.80 0.20
CA GLY A 505 9.28 -25.03 -0.71
C GLY A 505 9.31 -26.44 -1.33
N LYS A 506 8.45 -27.34 -0.87
CA LYS A 506 8.29 -28.70 -1.40
C LYS A 506 7.07 -28.80 -2.31
N LYS A 507 7.11 -29.72 -3.28
CA LYS A 507 5.96 -30.09 -4.12
C LYS A 507 5.25 -31.27 -3.47
N LYS A 508 3.91 -31.26 -3.45
CA LYS A 508 3.08 -32.20 -2.66
C LYS A 508 3.15 -33.68 -3.11
N ASP A 509 3.71 -33.98 -4.28
CA ASP A 509 3.70 -35.31 -4.91
C ASP A 509 5.06 -35.75 -5.50
N GLY A 510 6.13 -34.98 -5.26
CA GLY A 510 7.45 -35.24 -5.87
C GLY A 510 7.54 -34.99 -7.38
N SER A 511 6.44 -34.63 -8.07
CA SER A 511 6.40 -34.33 -9.50
C SER A 511 6.41 -32.81 -9.75
N GLN A 512 6.61 -32.36 -10.99
CA GLN A 512 6.71 -30.92 -11.28
C GLN A 512 5.34 -30.21 -11.42
N GLY A 513 4.82 -29.67 -10.31
CA GLY A 513 3.62 -28.80 -10.25
C GLY A 513 3.64 -27.70 -9.17
N LYS A 514 2.56 -26.88 -9.12
CA LYS A 514 2.50 -25.48 -8.61
C LYS A 514 2.05 -25.24 -7.16
N ILE A 515 1.80 -26.28 -6.35
CA ILE A 515 1.57 -26.08 -4.91
C ILE A 515 2.89 -26.27 -4.20
N ILE A 516 3.53 -25.14 -3.88
CA ILE A 516 4.66 -25.13 -2.96
C ILE A 516 4.04 -25.15 -1.56
N VAL A 517 3.98 -26.33 -0.97
CA VAL A 517 3.64 -26.48 0.44
C VAL A 517 4.94 -26.30 1.20
N ILE A 518 4.97 -25.32 2.10
CA ILE A 518 6.00 -25.28 3.13
C ILE A 518 5.44 -26.15 4.26
N PRO A 519 6.15 -27.22 4.66
CA PRO A 519 5.77 -27.99 5.83
C PRO A 519 5.58 -27.10 7.05
N PRO A 520 4.74 -27.50 8.02
CA PRO A 520 4.68 -26.84 9.32
C PRO A 520 6.10 -26.68 9.89
N VAL A 521 6.35 -25.57 10.54
CA VAL A 521 7.69 -25.23 11.05
C VAL A 521 8.17 -26.22 12.11
N GLU A 522 7.25 -26.87 12.82
CA GLU A 522 7.52 -27.98 13.74
C GLU A 522 8.08 -29.20 12.98
N GLU A 523 7.52 -29.51 11.81
CA GLU A 523 8.04 -30.56 10.92
C GLU A 523 9.42 -30.15 10.38
N LEU A 524 9.60 -28.89 9.94
CA LEU A 524 10.89 -28.41 9.44
C LEU A 524 11.99 -28.51 10.49
N GLN A 525 11.71 -28.14 11.74
CA GLN A 525 12.66 -28.21 12.84
C GLN A 525 13.09 -29.64 13.19
N ARG A 526 12.28 -30.64 12.85
CA ARG A 526 12.54 -32.06 13.16
C ARG A 526 13.09 -32.81 11.95
N GLU A 527 12.55 -32.60 10.76
CA GLU A 527 12.86 -33.37 9.55
C GLU A 527 13.87 -32.70 8.61
N ASP A 528 13.86 -31.37 8.45
CA ASP A 528 14.84 -30.61 7.64
C ASP A 528 15.75 -29.77 8.56
N ARG A 529 16.13 -30.37 9.69
CA ARG A 529 16.69 -29.72 10.89
C ARG A 529 17.91 -28.85 10.61
N GLU A 530 18.88 -29.33 9.84
CA GLU A 530 20.09 -28.54 9.53
C GLU A 530 19.77 -27.27 8.73
N ALA A 531 18.91 -27.40 7.71
CA ALA A 531 18.51 -26.27 6.88
C ALA A 531 17.65 -25.29 7.67
N TRP A 532 16.78 -25.78 8.54
CA TRP A 532 15.96 -24.98 9.46
C TRP A 532 16.79 -24.18 10.46
N ILE A 533 17.73 -24.84 11.15
CA ILE A 533 18.65 -24.19 12.10
C ILE A 533 19.46 -23.10 11.39
N SER A 534 19.98 -23.41 10.21
CA SER A 534 20.74 -22.44 9.41
C SER A 534 19.88 -21.26 8.97
N TYR A 535 18.62 -21.51 8.59
CA TYR A 535 17.66 -20.47 8.22
C TYR A 535 17.36 -19.52 9.39
N SER A 536 17.07 -20.06 10.57
CA SER A 536 16.79 -19.27 11.77
C SER A 536 18.04 -18.48 12.19
N ALA A 537 19.21 -19.13 12.26
CA ALA A 537 20.47 -18.47 12.60
C ALA A 537 20.80 -17.31 11.64
N LEU A 538 20.48 -17.45 10.35
CA LEU A 538 20.68 -16.42 9.34
C LEU A 538 19.82 -15.17 9.58
N GLY A 539 18.70 -15.28 10.29
CA GLY A 539 17.88 -14.14 10.69
C GLY A 539 18.59 -13.23 11.69
N ALA A 540 19.12 -13.79 12.78
CA ALA A 540 19.93 -13.04 13.73
C ALA A 540 21.17 -12.43 13.05
N ILE A 541 21.92 -13.22 12.27
CA ILE A 541 23.13 -12.74 11.57
C ILE A 541 22.81 -11.59 10.60
N SER A 542 21.75 -11.75 9.81
CA SER A 542 21.33 -10.72 8.85
C SER A 542 20.88 -9.45 9.56
N THR A 543 20.22 -9.58 10.71
CA THR A 543 19.79 -8.46 11.55
C THR A 543 21.00 -7.66 12.06
N LEU A 544 22.05 -8.31 12.58
CA LEU A 544 23.25 -7.59 13.02
C LEU A 544 23.95 -6.87 11.86
N LYS A 545 24.07 -7.53 10.71
CA LYS A 545 24.70 -6.93 9.52
C LYS A 545 23.91 -5.75 8.97
N LEU A 546 22.59 -5.84 9.01
CA LEU A 546 21.72 -4.74 8.62
C LEU A 546 21.84 -3.57 9.61
N TYR A 547 21.90 -3.86 10.93
CA TYR A 547 22.11 -2.84 11.96
C TYR A 547 23.43 -2.09 11.78
N GLU A 548 24.55 -2.79 11.58
CA GLU A 548 25.86 -2.18 11.30
C GLU A 548 25.79 -1.24 10.08
N SER A 549 25.12 -1.67 9.01
CA SER A 549 25.01 -0.89 7.78
C SER A 549 24.08 0.32 7.95
N MET A 550 22.92 0.15 8.59
CA MET A 550 21.97 1.24 8.83
C MET A 550 22.53 2.28 9.80
N THR A 551 23.26 1.86 10.83
CA THR A 551 23.96 2.77 11.78
C THR A 551 24.85 3.73 10.99
N LYS A 552 25.79 3.21 10.19
CA LYS A 552 26.67 4.02 9.33
C LYS A 552 25.91 4.95 8.40
N LYS A 553 24.82 4.46 7.78
CA LYS A 553 24.04 5.29 6.85
C LYS A 553 23.25 6.40 7.53
N LEU A 554 22.79 6.19 8.77
CA LEU A 554 22.09 7.20 9.54
C LEU A 554 23.05 8.22 10.16
N GLU A 555 24.26 7.81 10.55
CA GLU A 555 25.35 8.72 10.96
C GLU A 555 25.76 9.69 9.85
N LEU A 556 25.76 9.22 8.60
CA LEU A 556 26.07 10.07 7.44
C LEU A 556 24.95 11.03 7.05
N LYS A 557 23.77 10.92 7.67
CA LYS A 557 22.62 11.79 7.39
C LYS A 557 22.50 12.86 8.45
N GLU A 558 22.65 14.11 8.03
CA GLU A 558 22.40 15.28 8.86
C GLU A 558 20.94 15.29 9.36
N TRP A 559 20.76 15.54 10.66
CA TRP A 559 19.43 15.76 11.22
C TRP A 559 19.07 17.24 11.19
N ARG A 560 17.91 17.53 10.61
CA ARG A 560 17.35 18.87 10.48
C ARG A 560 16.11 19.05 11.33
N LEU A 561 16.03 20.17 12.04
CA LEU A 561 14.85 20.62 12.77
C LEU A 561 14.32 21.89 12.11
N ASP A 562 13.07 21.86 11.68
CA ASP A 562 12.42 22.95 10.95
C ASP A 562 13.28 23.45 9.77
N GLY A 563 13.79 22.48 8.99
CA GLY A 563 14.67 22.72 7.83
C GLY A 563 16.12 23.08 8.16
N LYS A 564 16.44 23.41 9.41
CA LYS A 564 17.78 23.84 9.84
C LYS A 564 18.60 22.67 10.39
N PRO A 565 19.87 22.53 10.00
CA PRO A 565 20.72 21.48 10.53
C PRO A 565 20.98 21.66 12.03
N ILE A 566 20.93 20.57 12.79
CA ILE A 566 21.34 20.56 14.20
C ILE A 566 22.84 20.23 14.24
N MET A 567 23.63 21.14 14.80
CA MET A 567 25.09 21.02 14.84
C MET A 567 25.52 19.70 15.49
N ALA A 568 26.39 18.95 14.80
CA ALA A 568 26.95 17.67 15.24
C ALA A 568 25.91 16.59 15.58
N ARG A 569 24.70 16.65 15.00
CA ARG A 569 23.67 15.60 15.16
C ARG A 569 23.21 15.04 13.82
N THR A 570 22.88 13.76 13.87
CA THR A 570 22.60 12.91 12.71
C THR A 570 21.24 12.25 12.84
N MET A 571 20.76 11.60 11.78
CA MET A 571 19.52 10.83 11.85
C MET A 571 19.65 9.60 12.75
N LEU A 572 20.87 9.17 13.11
CA LEU A 572 21.08 8.17 14.16
C LEU A 572 20.75 8.75 15.54
N ASP A 573 21.12 10.01 15.80
CA ASP A 573 20.74 10.69 17.04
C ASP A 573 19.22 10.86 17.14
N PHE A 574 18.56 11.22 16.03
CA PHE A 574 17.09 11.24 15.97
C PHE A 574 16.49 9.86 16.27
N TYR A 575 17.07 8.79 15.72
CA TYR A 575 16.61 7.43 15.97
C TYR A 575 16.68 7.10 17.46
N HIS A 576 17.80 7.38 18.11
CA HIS A 576 17.97 7.10 19.53
C HIS A 576 17.12 7.98 20.45
N GLU A 577 16.91 9.24 20.09
CA GLU A 577 16.10 10.18 20.87
C GLU A 577 14.60 9.91 20.74
N TYR A 578 14.12 9.59 19.53
CA TYR A 578 12.68 9.47 19.27
C TYR A 578 12.25 8.05 18.89
N TRP A 579 12.79 7.47 17.82
CA TRP A 579 12.22 6.24 17.25
C TRP A 579 12.50 4.98 18.07
N ARG A 580 13.62 4.92 18.78
CA ARG A 580 13.93 3.84 19.71
C ARG A 580 12.96 3.83 20.90
N PRO A 581 12.83 4.89 21.72
CA PRO A 581 11.87 4.88 22.83
C PRO A 581 10.43 4.78 22.31
N PHE A 582 10.13 5.30 21.11
CA PHE A 582 8.82 5.15 20.52
C PHE A 582 8.52 3.70 20.15
N GLY A 583 9.49 2.95 19.60
CA GLY A 583 9.38 1.51 19.38
C GLY A 583 9.05 0.75 20.66
N GLU A 584 9.73 1.05 21.77
CA GLU A 584 9.42 0.43 23.08
C GLU A 584 8.01 0.79 23.57
N LEU A 585 7.57 2.03 23.33
CA LEU A 585 6.23 2.47 23.68
C LEU A 585 5.17 1.72 22.88
N LEU A 586 5.37 1.50 21.58
CA LEU A 586 4.44 0.75 20.75
C LEU A 586 4.26 -0.68 21.29
N VAL A 587 5.35 -1.38 21.64
CA VAL A 587 5.25 -2.72 22.24
C VAL A 587 4.40 -2.71 23.52
N LYS A 588 4.56 -1.69 24.37
CA LYS A 588 3.75 -1.53 25.59
C LYS A 588 2.28 -1.28 25.27
N MET A 589 1.97 -0.42 24.29
CA MET A 589 0.61 -0.13 23.88
C MET A 589 -0.09 -1.37 23.32
N GLU A 590 0.60 -2.12 22.46
CA GLU A 590 0.08 -3.35 21.90
C GLU A 590 -0.18 -4.40 23.00
N ALA A 591 0.75 -4.57 23.94
CA ALA A 591 0.60 -5.47 25.08
C ALA A 591 -0.55 -5.05 26.01
N GLN A 592 -0.80 -3.75 26.17
CA GLN A 592 -1.91 -3.24 26.97
C GLN A 592 -3.25 -3.48 26.27
N GLY A 593 -3.36 -3.24 24.97
CA GLY A 593 -4.62 -3.36 24.23
C GLY A 593 -5.74 -2.44 24.77
N ILE A 594 -6.95 -2.60 24.25
CA ILE A 594 -8.15 -1.87 24.74
C ILE A 594 -9.27 -2.84 25.07
N LEU A 595 -10.00 -2.60 26.17
CA LEU A 595 -11.13 -3.45 26.55
C LEU A 595 -12.32 -3.23 25.60
N VAL A 596 -12.92 -4.33 25.15
CA VAL A 596 -14.05 -4.32 24.22
C VAL A 596 -15.24 -5.08 24.80
N ASP A 597 -16.37 -4.40 24.95
CA ASP A 597 -17.66 -4.95 25.32
C ASP A 597 -18.25 -5.77 24.15
N ARG A 598 -18.12 -7.09 24.27
CA ARG A 598 -18.57 -8.04 23.24
C ARG A 598 -20.05 -8.29 23.28
N GLU A 599 -20.69 -8.18 24.43
CA GLU A 599 -22.14 -8.35 24.53
C GLU A 599 -22.83 -7.22 23.77
N TYR A 600 -22.32 -6.00 23.92
CA TYR A 600 -22.75 -4.86 23.13
C TYR A 600 -22.52 -5.06 21.63
N LEU A 601 -21.34 -5.54 21.21
CA LEU A 601 -21.06 -5.83 19.80
C LEU A 601 -21.95 -6.94 19.23
N ALA A 602 -22.20 -8.01 19.98
CA ALA A 602 -23.10 -9.09 19.57
C ALA A 602 -24.54 -8.57 19.42
N GLY A 603 -24.98 -7.67 20.31
CA GLY A 603 -26.23 -6.95 20.18
C GLY A 603 -26.31 -6.13 18.89
N ILE A 604 -25.29 -5.31 18.61
CA ILE A 604 -25.20 -4.55 17.35
C ILE A 604 -25.23 -5.48 16.14
N GLN A 605 -24.51 -6.60 16.17
CA GLN A 605 -24.45 -7.53 15.06
C GLN A 605 -25.84 -8.07 14.71
N LYS A 606 -26.65 -8.40 15.72
CA LYS A 606 -28.03 -8.86 15.52
C LYS A 606 -28.89 -7.77 14.88
N VAL A 607 -28.81 -6.53 15.39
CA VAL A 607 -29.54 -5.39 14.83
C VAL A 607 -29.11 -5.10 13.39
N ALA A 608 -27.81 -5.03 13.13
CA ALA A 608 -27.26 -4.75 11.81
C ALA A 608 -27.68 -5.82 10.79
N LYS A 609 -27.64 -7.11 11.16
CA LYS A 609 -28.13 -8.20 10.28
C LYS A 609 -29.62 -8.12 10.00
N ALA A 610 -30.44 -7.72 10.99
CA ALA A 610 -31.88 -7.61 10.83
C ALA A 610 -32.32 -6.49 9.87
N GLU A 611 -31.50 -5.45 9.68
CA GLU A 611 -31.78 -4.33 8.77
C GLU A 611 -31.50 -4.65 7.28
N HIS A 612 -31.00 -5.86 6.97
CA HIS A 612 -31.00 -6.64 5.71
C HIS A 612 -30.94 -5.96 4.32
N ASP A 613 -30.41 -4.75 4.14
CA ASP A 613 -30.46 -4.10 2.80
C ASP A 613 -29.34 -3.09 2.45
N ASP A 614 -28.07 -3.32 2.82
CA ASP A 614 -26.97 -2.44 2.37
C ASP A 614 -25.58 -3.13 2.33
N ASP A 615 -24.86 -3.04 1.20
CA ASP A 615 -23.42 -3.36 1.03
C ASP A 615 -22.55 -2.73 2.14
N TYR A 616 -23.00 -1.62 2.72
CA TYR A 616 -22.38 -0.96 3.87
C TYR A 616 -22.43 -1.81 5.14
N ILE A 617 -23.55 -2.49 5.42
CA ILE A 617 -23.77 -3.28 6.64
C ILE A 617 -22.89 -4.53 6.62
N ASP A 618 -22.82 -5.23 5.49
CA ASP A 618 -21.96 -6.41 5.36
C ASP A 618 -20.48 -6.06 5.48
N SER A 619 -20.07 -4.93 4.90
CA SER A 619 -18.72 -4.39 5.06
C SER A 619 -18.42 -4.02 6.52
N LEU A 620 -19.38 -3.42 7.24
CA LEU A 620 -19.22 -3.07 8.65
C LEU A 620 -19.09 -4.32 9.54
N ILE A 621 -19.93 -5.32 9.29
CA ILE A 621 -19.92 -6.58 10.03
C ILE A 621 -18.60 -7.31 9.81
N SER A 622 -18.20 -7.49 8.55
CA SER A 622 -16.99 -8.23 8.18
C SER A 622 -15.69 -7.54 8.61
N ASN A 623 -15.60 -6.22 8.49
CA ASN A 623 -14.34 -5.49 8.73
C ASN A 623 -14.17 -4.99 10.16
N PHE A 624 -15.25 -4.82 10.93
CA PHE A 624 -15.19 -4.26 12.28
C PHE A 624 -15.82 -5.15 13.34
N ILE A 625 -17.10 -5.52 13.19
CA ILE A 625 -17.84 -6.18 14.27
C ILE A 625 -17.35 -7.61 14.51
N LEU A 626 -17.13 -8.40 13.44
CA LEU A 626 -16.63 -9.77 13.57
C LEU A 626 -15.17 -9.82 14.06
N PRO A 627 -14.22 -9.04 13.50
CA PRO A 627 -12.83 -9.05 13.98
C PRO A 627 -12.68 -8.66 15.45
N LEU A 628 -13.49 -7.72 15.95
CA LEU A 628 -13.46 -7.30 17.37
C LEU A 628 -14.06 -8.33 18.34
N GLN A 629 -14.86 -9.27 17.84
CA GLN A 629 -15.44 -10.36 18.63
C GLN A 629 -14.61 -11.65 18.59
N GLY A 630 -13.66 -11.76 17.65
CA GLY A 630 -12.88 -12.98 17.44
C GLY A 630 -11.92 -13.28 18.59
N SER A 631 -11.87 -14.54 19.02
CA SER A 631 -10.92 -15.03 20.03
C SER A 631 -9.46 -14.88 19.62
N ASN A 632 -9.17 -14.75 18.32
CA ASN A 632 -7.81 -14.65 17.77
C ASN A 632 -7.15 -13.29 17.97
N VAL A 633 -7.93 -12.26 18.33
CA VAL A 633 -7.48 -10.87 18.45
C VAL A 633 -7.49 -10.40 19.90
N SER A 634 -8.09 -11.20 20.78
CA SER A 634 -8.28 -10.85 22.17
C SER A 634 -7.40 -11.63 23.12
N GLY A 635 -6.76 -10.93 24.06
CA GLY A 635 -6.09 -11.54 25.20
C GLY A 635 -7.08 -12.27 26.11
N LYS A 636 -6.54 -13.08 27.04
CA LYS A 636 -7.34 -13.80 28.06
C LYS A 636 -8.14 -12.85 28.97
N ASP A 637 -7.76 -11.58 29.01
CA ASP A 637 -8.35 -10.50 29.80
C ASP A 637 -9.50 -9.77 29.08
N GLY A 638 -9.90 -10.24 27.90
CA GLY A 638 -10.98 -9.64 27.11
C GLY A 638 -10.56 -8.40 26.32
N ARG A 639 -9.28 -7.98 26.37
CA ARG A 639 -8.76 -6.82 25.65
C ARG A 639 -8.39 -7.17 24.22
N VAL A 640 -8.53 -6.21 23.32
CA VAL A 640 -8.14 -6.32 21.91
C VAL A 640 -6.77 -5.69 21.71
N HIS A 641 -5.85 -6.47 21.15
CA HIS A 641 -4.46 -6.08 20.89
C HIS A 641 -4.27 -5.93 19.38
N CYS A 642 -4.05 -4.71 18.89
CA CYS A 642 -3.73 -4.47 17.49
C CYS A 642 -2.22 -4.37 17.29
N SER A 643 -1.72 -4.74 16.11
CA SER A 643 -0.33 -4.50 15.72
C SER A 643 -0.15 -3.08 15.16
N LEU A 644 0.74 -2.30 15.76
CA LEU A 644 1.04 -0.91 15.42
C LEU A 644 2.32 -0.83 14.59
N ASN A 645 2.26 -0.12 13.47
CA ASN A 645 3.36 -0.09 12.48
C ASN A 645 3.71 1.36 12.09
N ILE A 646 5.01 1.68 12.03
CA ILE A 646 5.55 3.01 11.63
C ILE A 646 5.91 3.05 10.12
N ASN A 647 5.54 2.03 9.34
CA ASN A 647 6.02 1.84 7.96
C ASN A 647 5.25 2.62 6.86
N ALA A 648 4.39 3.57 7.23
CA ALA A 648 3.71 4.44 6.27
C ALA A 648 4.70 5.46 5.67
N GLU A 649 4.51 5.83 4.40
CA GLU A 649 5.41 6.80 3.73
C GLU A 649 5.43 8.18 4.40
N THR A 650 4.33 8.60 5.02
CA THR A 650 4.26 9.83 5.81
C THR A 650 4.76 9.65 7.24
N GLY A 651 4.98 8.41 7.68
CA GLY A 651 5.31 8.04 9.07
C GLY A 651 4.14 8.10 10.04
N ARG A 652 2.91 8.30 9.57
CA ARG A 652 1.74 8.06 10.43
C ARG A 652 1.75 6.60 10.89
N LEU A 653 1.40 6.40 12.16
CA LEU A 653 1.16 5.06 12.69
C LEU A 653 0.08 4.38 11.84
N SER A 654 0.12 3.06 11.72
CA SER A 654 -0.95 2.25 11.14
C SER A 654 -1.26 1.08 12.07
N ALA A 655 -2.52 0.69 12.15
CA ALA A 655 -2.96 -0.43 12.98
C ALA A 655 -3.47 -1.57 12.09
N THR A 656 -3.10 -2.81 12.42
CA THR A 656 -3.60 -4.02 11.77
C THR A 656 -4.03 -5.04 12.82
N ARG A 657 -4.92 -5.97 12.41
CA ARG A 657 -5.39 -7.11 13.23
C ARG A 657 -5.94 -6.70 14.62
N PRO A 658 -7.00 -5.87 14.72
CA PRO A 658 -7.80 -5.28 13.66
C PRO A 658 -7.33 -3.86 13.31
N ASN A 659 -7.74 -3.35 12.16
CA ASN A 659 -7.43 -1.96 11.81
C ASN A 659 -8.37 -1.00 12.56
N LEU A 660 -7.92 -0.55 13.74
CA LEU A 660 -8.63 0.41 14.58
C LEU A 660 -8.58 1.85 14.05
N GLN A 661 -7.82 2.14 12.98
CA GLN A 661 -7.77 3.48 12.40
C GLN A 661 -8.93 3.79 11.45
N HIS A 662 -9.62 2.77 10.93
CA HIS A 662 -10.69 2.96 9.96
C HIS A 662 -12.07 3.19 10.60
N GLN A 663 -12.14 3.65 11.85
CA GLN A 663 -13.42 3.92 12.50
C GLN A 663 -14.19 5.02 11.77
N HIS A 664 -15.48 4.78 11.50
CA HIS A 664 -16.34 5.76 10.84
C HIS A 664 -16.41 7.07 11.62
N ALA A 665 -16.42 8.21 10.93
CA ALA A 665 -16.65 9.50 11.57
C ALA A 665 -17.93 9.46 12.43
N LEU A 666 -17.96 10.16 13.57
CA LEU A 666 -19.04 10.03 14.56
C LEU A 666 -20.45 10.21 13.96
N GLY A 667 -20.63 11.18 13.05
CA GLY A 667 -21.92 11.40 12.36
C GLY A 667 -22.30 10.33 11.34
N LYS A 668 -21.40 9.40 11.01
CA LYS A 668 -21.63 8.25 10.13
C LYS A 668 -21.62 6.92 10.90
N ASP A 669 -21.33 6.93 12.19
CA ASP A 669 -21.29 5.74 13.05
C ASP A 669 -22.71 5.37 13.50
N ARG A 670 -23.53 4.86 12.57
CA ARG A 670 -24.96 4.53 12.76
C ARG A 670 -25.18 3.64 13.98
N TYR A 671 -24.28 2.67 14.19
CA TYR A 671 -24.39 1.67 15.26
C TYR A 671 -23.58 2.00 16.50
N LYS A 672 -22.91 3.17 16.55
CA LYS A 672 -22.12 3.63 17.69
C LYS A 672 -21.09 2.57 18.11
N ILE A 673 -20.33 2.03 17.16
CA ILE A 673 -19.34 0.97 17.40
C ILE A 673 -18.34 1.42 18.46
N ARG A 674 -17.98 2.71 18.49
CA ARG A 674 -17.09 3.27 19.52
C ARG A 674 -17.56 3.01 20.96
N LYS A 675 -18.85 2.78 21.21
CA LYS A 675 -19.38 2.52 22.55
C LYS A 675 -18.90 1.17 23.09
N ALA A 676 -18.52 0.24 22.20
CA ALA A 676 -17.94 -1.04 22.58
C ALA A 676 -16.56 -0.91 23.24
N PHE A 677 -15.82 0.16 22.99
CA PHE A 677 -14.49 0.36 23.58
C PHE A 677 -14.64 1.05 24.93
N VAL A 678 -14.38 0.32 26.01
CA VAL A 678 -14.71 0.70 27.38
C VAL A 678 -13.47 0.74 28.27
N ALA A 679 -13.55 1.46 29.38
CA ALA A 679 -12.59 1.32 30.47
C ALA A 679 -12.88 0.06 31.29
N ALA A 680 -11.87 -0.52 31.92
CA ALA A 680 -12.04 -1.57 32.91
C ALA A 680 -12.78 -1.04 34.16
N PRO A 681 -13.44 -1.91 34.94
CA PRO A 681 -14.11 -1.50 36.17
C PRO A 681 -13.18 -0.73 37.12
N GLY A 682 -13.63 0.42 37.62
CA GLY A 682 -12.82 1.32 38.47
C GLY A 682 -11.97 2.34 37.69
N ASN A 683 -11.86 2.20 36.37
CA ASN A 683 -11.10 3.10 35.51
C ASN A 683 -12.00 4.03 34.66
N SER A 684 -11.41 5.06 34.07
CA SER A 684 -12.00 5.86 32.99
C SER A 684 -11.01 5.96 31.81
N LEU A 685 -11.54 6.26 30.63
CA LEU A 685 -10.75 6.59 29.45
C LEU A 685 -10.53 8.09 29.37
N ILE A 686 -9.27 8.51 29.15
CA ILE A 686 -8.96 9.85 28.65
C ILE A 686 -8.83 9.75 27.13
N VAL A 687 -9.59 10.56 26.41
CA VAL A 687 -9.51 10.70 24.96
C VAL A 687 -9.10 12.14 24.66
N ALA A 688 -7.90 12.31 24.10
CA ALA A 688 -7.33 13.63 23.83
C ALA A 688 -6.97 13.74 22.34
N ASP A 689 -7.49 14.76 21.66
CA ASP A 689 -7.37 14.96 20.22
C ASP A 689 -6.83 16.37 19.92
N TYR A 690 -5.88 16.47 18.99
CA TYR A 690 -5.40 17.77 18.56
C TYR A 690 -6.41 18.48 17.66
N GLU A 691 -6.73 19.72 18.01
CA GLU A 691 -7.62 20.54 17.20
C GLU A 691 -6.91 21.07 15.95
N GLN A 692 -7.31 20.53 14.79
CA GLN A 692 -6.82 20.95 13.46
C GLN A 692 -5.28 20.96 13.32
N LEU A 693 -4.61 19.98 13.91
CA LEU A 693 -3.14 19.85 13.93
C LEU A 693 -2.46 20.14 12.58
N GLU A 694 -2.97 19.55 11.49
CA GLU A 694 -2.39 19.70 10.15
C GLU A 694 -2.47 21.16 9.65
N LEU A 695 -3.52 21.91 9.99
CA LEU A 695 -3.64 23.32 9.60
C LEU A 695 -2.74 24.22 10.46
N ARG A 696 -2.53 23.87 11.74
CA ARG A 696 -1.57 24.56 12.62
C ARG A 696 -0.13 24.36 12.13
N ILE A 697 0.21 23.14 11.73
CA ILE A 697 1.50 22.82 11.11
C ILE A 697 1.67 23.58 9.80
N LEU A 698 0.64 23.60 8.94
CA LEU A 698 0.69 24.38 7.70
C LEU A 698 0.94 25.87 7.96
N ALA A 699 0.26 26.45 8.96
CA ALA A 699 0.44 27.85 9.32
C ALA A 699 1.89 28.16 9.72
N HIS A 700 2.50 27.28 10.51
CA HIS A 700 3.91 27.38 10.92
C HIS A 700 4.86 27.19 9.73
N LEU A 701 4.75 26.08 8.98
CA LEU A 701 5.65 25.78 7.85
C LEU A 701 5.60 26.84 6.75
N ALA A 702 4.41 27.39 6.47
CA ALA A 702 4.24 28.44 5.48
C ALA A 702 4.57 29.84 6.02
N GLY A 703 4.70 30.02 7.34
CA GLY A 703 4.79 31.34 7.96
C GLY A 703 3.57 32.22 7.68
N CYS A 704 2.38 31.64 7.55
CA CYS A 704 1.19 32.36 7.10
C CYS A 704 0.55 33.16 8.25
N LYS A 705 0.74 34.49 8.21
CA LYS A 705 0.31 35.41 9.27
C LYS A 705 -1.18 35.34 9.57
N SER A 706 -2.02 35.40 8.54
CA SER A 706 -3.49 35.31 8.66
C SER A 706 -3.93 34.03 9.38
N MET A 707 -3.29 32.88 9.07
CA MET A 707 -3.59 31.62 9.78
C MET A 707 -3.11 31.64 11.23
N MET A 708 -1.91 32.15 11.50
CA MET A 708 -1.35 32.23 12.86
C MET A 708 -2.20 33.14 13.76
N GLU A 709 -2.59 34.31 13.24
CA GLU A 709 -3.49 35.25 13.94
C GLU A 709 -4.87 34.64 14.18
N ALA A 710 -5.42 33.92 13.20
CA ALA A 710 -6.70 33.22 13.36
C ALA A 710 -6.65 32.16 14.47
N PHE A 711 -5.55 31.40 14.59
CA PHE A 711 -5.38 30.43 15.67
C PHE A 711 -5.12 31.08 17.03
N LYS A 712 -4.36 32.18 17.08
CA LYS A 712 -4.08 32.94 18.30
C LYS A 712 -5.34 33.62 18.85
N SER A 713 -6.22 34.07 17.95
CA SER A 713 -7.46 34.75 18.32
C SER A 713 -8.57 33.80 18.81
N GLY A 714 -8.32 32.49 18.87
CA GLY A 714 -9.32 31.50 19.26
C GLY A 714 -10.45 31.30 18.23
N GLY A 715 -11.43 30.50 18.62
CA GLY A 715 -12.64 30.25 17.85
C GLY A 715 -12.48 29.26 16.69
N ASP A 716 -13.61 28.92 16.06
CA ASP A 716 -13.62 27.91 15.00
C ASP A 716 -12.98 28.46 13.70
N PHE A 717 -11.77 27.98 13.39
CA PHE A 717 -11.02 28.36 12.18
C PHE A 717 -11.83 28.21 10.88
N HIS A 718 -12.67 27.18 10.80
CA HIS A 718 -13.52 26.95 9.64
C HIS A 718 -14.67 27.97 9.54
N SER A 719 -15.21 28.42 10.67
CA SER A 719 -16.22 29.48 10.74
C SER A 719 -15.66 30.82 10.28
N ARG A 720 -14.43 31.16 10.67
CA ARG A 720 -13.72 32.34 10.14
C ARG A 720 -13.55 32.27 8.62
N THR A 721 -13.24 31.08 8.11
CA THR A 721 -13.16 30.85 6.66
C THR A 721 -14.52 31.01 5.98
N ALA A 722 -15.60 30.49 6.57
CA ALA A 722 -16.96 30.65 6.05
C ALA A 722 -17.40 32.13 6.02
N MET A 723 -17.11 32.89 7.08
CA MET A 723 -17.35 34.33 7.13
C MET A 723 -16.64 35.11 6.01
N ASN A 724 -15.47 34.64 5.57
CA ASN A 724 -14.75 35.22 4.44
C ASN A 724 -15.32 34.78 3.09
N MET A 725 -15.90 33.58 3.00
CA MET A 725 -16.49 33.03 1.77
C MET A 725 -17.88 33.59 1.48
N TYR A 726 -18.70 33.85 2.50
CA TYR A 726 -20.12 34.18 2.34
C TYR A 726 -20.46 35.53 2.97
N PRO A 727 -20.82 36.56 2.16
CA PRO A 727 -21.16 37.89 2.68
C PRO A 727 -22.29 37.91 3.72
N HIS A 728 -23.32 37.09 3.53
CA HIS A 728 -24.46 37.02 4.47
C HIS A 728 -24.06 36.47 5.85
N ILE A 729 -23.05 35.60 5.93
CA ILE A 729 -22.52 35.11 7.21
C ILE A 729 -21.77 36.22 7.93
N ARG A 730 -20.96 37.00 7.20
CA ARG A 730 -20.26 38.17 7.75
C ARG A 730 -21.25 39.17 8.34
N GLU A 731 -22.30 39.50 7.58
CA GLU A 731 -23.35 40.42 8.03
C GLU A 731 -24.07 39.90 9.29
N ALA A 732 -24.33 38.59 9.38
CA ALA A 732 -24.95 37.99 10.57
C ALA A 732 -24.05 38.08 11.82
N VAL A 733 -22.73 37.92 11.66
CA VAL A 733 -21.77 38.11 12.76
C VAL A 733 -21.70 39.59 13.16
N GLU A 734 -21.60 40.51 12.20
CA GLU A 734 -21.53 41.96 12.44
C GLU A 734 -22.78 42.51 13.13
N LYS A 735 -23.97 41.96 12.82
CA LYS A 735 -25.23 42.28 13.50
C LYS A 735 -25.41 41.63 14.86
N GLY A 736 -24.43 40.83 15.32
CA GLY A 736 -24.53 40.09 16.59
C GLY A 736 -25.60 39.00 16.60
N GLN A 737 -26.05 38.53 15.43
CA GLN A 737 -27.06 37.47 15.32
C GLN A 737 -26.46 36.08 15.59
N VAL A 738 -25.16 35.92 15.36
CA VAL A 738 -24.39 34.71 15.63
C VAL A 738 -23.02 35.04 16.21
N LEU A 739 -22.47 34.14 17.02
CA LEU A 739 -21.12 34.28 17.61
C LEU A 739 -20.10 33.36 16.91
N LEU A 740 -18.87 33.85 16.73
CA LEU A 740 -17.75 33.01 16.26
C LEU A 740 -17.23 32.07 17.34
N GLU A 741 -17.30 32.51 18.59
CA GLU A 741 -16.82 31.80 19.77
C GLU A 741 -17.64 32.26 20.98
N TRP A 742 -17.82 31.34 21.93
CA TRP A 742 -18.45 31.64 23.21
C TRP A 742 -17.85 30.73 24.27
N HIS A 743 -17.55 31.31 25.44
CA HIS A 743 -17.07 30.59 26.60
C HIS A 743 -18.14 30.65 27.70
N PRO A 744 -18.58 29.50 28.23
CA PRO A 744 -19.55 29.46 29.32
C PRO A 744 -19.04 30.25 30.53
N GLN A 745 -19.87 31.14 31.06
CA GLN A 745 -19.63 31.80 32.34
C GLN A 745 -20.36 31.05 33.46
N PRO A 746 -19.91 31.16 34.73
CA PRO A 746 -20.61 30.56 35.86
C PRO A 746 -22.10 30.97 35.87
N GLY A 747 -23.00 30.00 35.68
CA GLY A 747 -24.46 30.23 35.63
C GLY A 747 -25.07 30.31 34.23
N GLU A 748 -24.28 30.24 33.16
CA GLU A 748 -24.77 30.20 31.78
C GLU A 748 -24.55 28.83 31.12
N ASP A 749 -25.64 28.13 30.81
CA ASP A 749 -25.57 26.79 30.18
C ASP A 749 -25.50 26.84 28.65
N LYS A 750 -25.83 27.98 28.03
CA LYS A 750 -25.92 28.15 26.57
C LYS A 750 -25.54 29.58 26.14
N PRO A 751 -24.99 29.75 24.92
CA PRO A 751 -24.66 31.07 24.40
C PRO A 751 -25.92 31.94 24.22
N PRO A 752 -25.80 33.28 24.35
CA PRO A 752 -26.92 34.21 24.23
C PRO A 752 -27.50 34.26 22.81
N VAL A 753 -26.68 33.97 21.81
CA VAL A 753 -27.10 33.76 20.41
C VAL A 753 -26.36 32.53 19.84
N PRO A 754 -26.89 31.87 18.80
CA PRO A 754 -26.27 30.67 18.24
C PRO A 754 -24.82 30.90 17.78
N LEU A 755 -23.99 29.86 17.86
CA LEU A 755 -22.66 29.93 17.26
C LEU A 755 -22.76 29.78 15.74
N LEU A 756 -21.86 30.44 15.00
CA LEU A 756 -21.80 30.35 13.54
C LEU A 756 -21.74 28.89 13.08
N LYS A 757 -20.95 28.07 13.77
CA LYS A 757 -20.78 26.64 13.45
C LYS A 757 -22.10 25.85 13.52
N ASP A 758 -23.07 26.32 14.29
CA ASP A 758 -24.36 25.69 14.51
C ASP A 758 -25.42 26.26 13.56
N ALA A 759 -25.50 27.60 13.45
CA ALA A 759 -26.45 28.29 12.58
C ALA A 759 -26.17 28.11 11.08
N PHE A 760 -24.88 28.09 10.70
CA PHE A 760 -24.40 27.97 9.31
C PHE A 760 -23.57 26.70 9.12
N ALA A 761 -24.05 25.58 9.65
CA ALA A 761 -23.32 24.31 9.69
C ALA A 761 -22.96 23.76 8.29
N SER A 762 -23.76 24.05 7.26
CA SER A 762 -23.53 23.62 5.88
C SER A 762 -22.36 24.37 5.25
N GLU A 763 -22.39 25.69 5.33
CA GLU A 763 -21.37 26.62 4.82
C GLU A 763 -20.05 26.41 5.56
N ARG A 764 -20.10 26.24 6.88
CA ARG A 764 -18.93 25.88 7.69
C ARG A 764 -18.33 24.53 7.28
N ARG A 765 -19.15 23.56 6.86
CA ARG A 765 -18.68 22.28 6.31
C ARG A 765 -18.01 22.45 4.94
N GLN A 766 -18.54 23.32 4.09
CA GLN A 766 -17.90 23.67 2.81
C GLN A 766 -16.55 24.38 3.04
N ALA A 767 -16.50 25.36 3.95
CA ALA A 767 -15.27 26.05 4.36
C ALA A 767 -14.22 25.10 4.99
N LYS A 768 -14.66 24.13 5.79
CA LYS A 768 -13.80 23.05 6.30
C LYS A 768 -13.21 22.24 5.15
N MET A 769 -14.05 21.83 4.20
CA MET A 769 -13.59 21.08 3.02
C MET A 769 -12.61 21.89 2.17
N LEU A 770 -12.83 23.20 2.01
CA LEU A 770 -11.93 24.11 1.31
C LEU A 770 -10.55 24.12 1.96
N ASN A 771 -10.50 24.38 3.27
CA ASN A 771 -9.26 24.45 4.06
C ASN A 771 -8.40 23.20 3.88
N PHE A 772 -8.98 22.01 4.08
CA PHE A 772 -8.22 20.77 3.91
C PHE A 772 -7.89 20.49 2.44
N SER A 773 -8.78 20.80 1.50
CA SER A 773 -8.53 20.53 0.08
C SER A 773 -7.39 21.39 -0.47
N ILE A 774 -7.39 22.69 -0.17
CA ILE A 774 -6.37 23.63 -0.64
C ILE A 774 -5.04 23.42 0.09
N ALA A 775 -5.06 23.14 1.40
CA ALA A 775 -3.87 22.76 2.14
C ALA A 775 -3.09 21.62 1.45
N TYR A 776 -3.81 20.70 0.81
CA TYR A 776 -3.26 19.56 0.07
C TYR A 776 -3.15 19.75 -1.45
N GLY A 777 -3.23 20.99 -1.94
CA GLY A 777 -3.01 21.32 -3.34
C GLY A 777 -4.10 20.82 -4.29
N LYS A 778 -5.33 20.59 -3.83
CA LYS A 778 -6.48 20.39 -4.73
C LYS A 778 -6.82 21.69 -5.44
N THR A 779 -7.21 21.57 -6.71
CA THR A 779 -7.65 22.70 -7.55
C THR A 779 -9.16 22.90 -7.46
N ALA A 780 -9.66 24.02 -7.99
CA ALA A 780 -11.11 24.32 -8.09
C ALA A 780 -11.90 23.18 -8.77
N ILE A 781 -11.30 22.47 -9.73
CA ILE A 781 -11.89 21.29 -10.39
C ILE A 781 -12.19 20.16 -9.39
N GLY A 782 -11.31 19.96 -8.41
CA GLY A 782 -11.52 18.95 -7.38
C GLY A 782 -12.60 19.36 -6.38
N LEU A 783 -12.72 20.65 -6.10
CA LEU A 783 -13.71 21.22 -5.17
C LEU A 783 -15.12 21.24 -5.77
N SER A 784 -15.26 21.65 -7.04
CA SER A 784 -16.56 21.72 -7.74
C SER A 784 -17.31 20.39 -7.71
N ARG A 785 -16.59 19.27 -7.89
CA ARG A 785 -17.16 17.91 -7.78
C ARG A 785 -17.70 17.56 -6.41
N HIS A 786 -17.09 18.05 -5.33
CA HIS A 786 -17.55 17.75 -3.97
C HIS A 786 -18.69 18.68 -3.54
N TRP A 787 -18.65 19.94 -3.97
CA TRP A 787 -19.69 20.93 -3.69
C TRP A 787 -20.89 20.83 -4.62
N LYS A 788 -20.77 20.08 -5.73
CA LYS A 788 -21.78 19.94 -6.79
C LYS A 788 -22.14 21.30 -7.41
N ILE A 789 -21.14 22.15 -7.61
CA ILE A 789 -21.26 23.46 -8.27
C ILE A 789 -20.38 23.52 -9.52
N SER A 790 -20.49 24.56 -10.33
CA SER A 790 -19.63 24.74 -11.52
C SER A 790 -18.16 24.99 -11.13
N ARG A 791 -17.25 24.85 -12.10
CA ARG A 791 -15.83 25.12 -11.87
C ARG A 791 -15.60 26.60 -11.57
N GLU A 792 -16.34 27.46 -12.26
CA GLU A 792 -16.30 28.91 -12.17
C GLU A 792 -16.74 29.35 -10.78
N GLU A 793 -17.88 28.85 -10.27
CA GLU A 793 -18.37 29.16 -8.92
C GLU A 793 -17.42 28.64 -7.82
N ALA A 794 -16.73 27.52 -8.05
CA ALA A 794 -15.73 27.02 -7.11
C ALA A 794 -14.41 27.83 -7.12
N GLN A 795 -14.15 28.61 -8.17
CA GLN A 795 -12.91 29.36 -8.33
C GLN A 795 -12.87 30.59 -7.41
N ASP A 796 -14.01 31.25 -7.19
CA ASP A 796 -14.08 32.46 -6.36
C ASP A 796 -13.71 32.20 -4.89
N PRO A 797 -14.27 31.18 -4.19
CA PRO A 797 -13.83 30.83 -2.85
C PRO A 797 -12.35 30.44 -2.76
N VAL A 798 -11.82 29.79 -3.80
CA VAL A 798 -10.39 29.44 -3.88
C VAL A 798 -9.53 30.70 -3.99
N ASN A 799 -9.92 31.66 -4.82
CA ASN A 799 -9.22 32.92 -5.00
C ASN A 799 -9.23 33.73 -3.70
N LEU A 800 -10.40 33.87 -3.06
CA LEU A 800 -10.53 34.53 -1.76
C LEU A 800 -9.62 33.90 -0.70
N TRP A 801 -9.57 32.56 -0.65
CA TRP A 801 -8.73 31.84 0.31
C TRP A 801 -7.24 32.13 0.12
N TYR A 802 -6.74 32.14 -1.13
CA TYR A 802 -5.34 32.41 -1.44
C TYR A 802 -4.96 33.89 -1.36
N ASN A 803 -5.90 34.81 -1.63
CA ASN A 803 -5.65 36.25 -1.49
C ASN A 803 -5.28 36.62 -0.05
N ASP A 804 -5.92 35.96 0.92
CA ASP A 804 -5.69 36.09 2.36
C ASP A 804 -4.50 35.23 2.87
N ARG A 805 -4.01 34.28 2.07
CA ARG A 805 -2.98 33.29 2.46
C ARG A 805 -1.91 33.11 1.39
N GLN A 806 -1.33 34.21 0.94
CA GLN A 806 -0.35 34.20 -0.16
C GLN A 806 0.92 33.42 0.21
N GLU A 807 1.31 33.41 1.48
CA GLU A 807 2.46 32.66 1.98
C GLU A 807 2.28 31.16 1.79
N VAL A 808 1.07 30.62 1.97
CA VAL A 808 0.79 29.20 1.71
C VAL A 808 1.05 28.86 0.25
N ARG A 809 0.61 29.72 -0.68
CA ARG A 809 0.86 29.50 -2.11
C ARG A 809 2.36 29.51 -2.44
N LYS A 810 3.10 30.46 -1.88
CA LYS A 810 4.57 30.55 -2.05
C LYS A 810 5.26 29.30 -1.51
N TRP A 811 4.87 28.86 -0.32
CA TRP A 811 5.39 27.66 0.33
C TRP A 811 5.08 26.38 -0.48
N GLN A 812 3.85 26.23 -1.00
CA GLN A 812 3.49 25.08 -1.85
C GLN A 812 4.33 25.03 -3.12
N GLU A 813 4.58 26.17 -3.78
CA GLU A 813 5.45 26.23 -4.96
C GLU A 813 6.92 25.94 -4.61
N PHE A 814 7.38 26.35 -3.43
CA PHE A 814 8.70 26.00 -2.92
C PHE A 814 8.84 24.49 -2.72
N CYS A 815 7.92 23.83 -2.03
CA CYS A 815 7.95 22.37 -1.83
C CYS A 815 7.94 21.60 -3.15
N LYS A 816 7.15 22.06 -4.15
CA LYS A 816 7.15 21.45 -5.49
C LYS A 816 8.50 21.60 -6.18
N LYS A 817 9.18 22.74 -6.02
CA LYS A 817 10.50 22.98 -6.61
C LYS A 817 11.58 22.13 -5.94
N GLU A 818 11.61 22.08 -4.61
CA GLU A 818 12.54 21.24 -3.85
C GLU A 818 12.38 19.76 -4.21
N ALA A 819 11.15 19.25 -4.25
CA ALA A 819 10.90 17.86 -4.62
C ALA A 819 11.43 17.50 -6.02
N MET A 820 11.41 18.45 -6.96
CA MET A 820 11.92 18.25 -8.33
C MET A 820 13.43 18.43 -8.43
N LYS A 821 14.02 19.27 -7.59
CA LYS A 821 15.45 19.57 -7.59
C LYS A 821 16.24 18.55 -6.78
N ASP A 822 15.81 18.31 -5.55
CA ASP A 822 16.55 17.54 -4.55
C ASP A 822 16.02 16.10 -4.45
N GLY A 823 14.85 15.81 -5.02
CA GLY A 823 14.26 14.47 -5.07
C GLY A 823 13.64 14.01 -3.75
N TYR A 824 13.47 14.90 -2.77
CA TYR A 824 12.81 14.61 -1.51
C TYR A 824 12.22 15.88 -0.89
N VAL A 825 11.37 15.69 0.12
CA VAL A 825 10.91 16.75 1.04
C VAL A 825 11.09 16.30 2.48
N LEU A 826 11.17 17.27 3.40
CA LEU A 826 11.40 17.02 4.82
C LEU A 826 10.16 17.35 5.66
N THR A 827 10.05 16.66 6.79
CA THR A 827 9.13 16.97 7.89
C THR A 827 9.78 17.93 8.89
N LEU A 828 9.01 18.39 9.88
CA LEU A 828 9.46 19.29 10.96
C LEU A 828 10.68 18.72 11.70
N LEU A 829 10.71 17.43 11.98
CA LEU A 829 11.86 16.79 12.63
C LEU A 829 12.88 16.19 11.64
N GLY A 830 12.80 16.55 10.35
CA GLY A 830 13.83 16.22 9.36
C GLY A 830 13.71 14.83 8.73
N ARG A 831 12.64 14.08 8.99
CA ARG A 831 12.38 12.83 8.25
C ARG A 831 12.10 13.14 6.79
N ALA A 832 12.74 12.40 5.89
CA ALA A 832 12.66 12.62 4.45
C ALA A 832 11.68 11.67 3.78
N ARG A 833 10.83 12.18 2.88
CA ARG A 833 10.15 11.37 1.86
C ARG A 833 10.83 11.58 0.53
N ARG A 834 11.40 10.51 -0.01
CA ARG A 834 12.07 10.50 -1.32
C ARG A 834 11.07 10.25 -2.44
N PHE A 835 11.33 10.85 -3.59
CA PHE A 835 10.56 10.69 -4.80
C PHE A 835 11.45 10.15 -5.92
N PRO A 836 10.97 9.15 -6.69
CA PRO A 836 11.69 8.70 -7.87
C PRO A 836 11.65 9.78 -8.98
N ALA A 837 12.54 9.65 -9.96
CA ALA A 837 12.47 10.47 -11.17
C ALA A 837 11.11 10.29 -11.86
N TYR A 838 10.46 11.39 -12.21
CA TYR A 838 9.15 11.33 -12.87
C TYR A 838 9.28 10.90 -14.33
N GLN A 839 8.34 10.10 -14.80
CA GLN A 839 8.34 9.53 -16.17
C GLN A 839 7.18 10.05 -17.03
N SER A 840 6.19 10.70 -16.41
CA SER A 840 5.03 11.24 -17.09
C SER A 840 4.51 12.48 -16.36
N ARG A 841 3.66 13.26 -17.04
CA ARG A 841 2.98 14.42 -16.44
C ARG A 841 2.10 14.00 -15.25
N ALA A 842 1.44 12.84 -15.34
CA ALA A 842 0.64 12.30 -14.24
C ALA A 842 1.51 11.96 -13.01
N HIS A 843 2.67 11.33 -13.22
CA HIS A 843 3.61 11.01 -12.16
C HIS A 843 4.18 12.29 -11.52
N ARG A 844 4.55 13.29 -12.34
CA ARG A 844 4.97 14.62 -11.85
C ARG A 844 3.89 15.26 -10.97
N ASN A 845 2.64 15.26 -11.40
CA ASN A 845 1.53 15.82 -10.61
C ASN A 845 1.30 15.05 -9.30
N HIS A 846 1.50 13.73 -9.30
CA HIS A 846 1.44 12.93 -8.07
C HIS A 846 2.54 13.32 -7.09
N ILE A 847 3.79 13.42 -7.54
CA ILE A 847 4.93 13.87 -6.73
C ILE A 847 4.69 15.27 -6.19
N GLN A 848 4.22 16.22 -7.00
CA GLN A 848 3.93 17.59 -6.54
C GLN A 848 2.89 17.64 -5.42
N ARG A 849 1.83 16.83 -5.50
CA ARG A 849 0.84 16.74 -4.41
C ARG A 849 1.44 16.09 -3.16
N ALA A 850 2.21 15.02 -3.34
CA ALA A 850 2.89 14.35 -2.25
C ALA A 850 3.92 15.27 -1.56
N ALA A 851 4.62 16.10 -2.32
CA ALA A 851 5.59 17.09 -1.85
C ALA A 851 4.95 18.17 -0.97
N ILE A 852 3.70 18.56 -1.26
CA ILE A 852 2.94 19.50 -0.41
C ILE A 852 2.40 18.80 0.83
N ASN A 853 1.87 17.58 0.66
CA ASN A 853 1.17 16.88 1.73
C ASN A 853 2.11 16.34 2.81
N THR A 854 3.27 15.79 2.40
CA THR A 854 4.18 15.09 3.31
C THR A 854 4.73 15.98 4.43
N PRO A 855 5.24 17.20 4.15
CA PRO A 855 5.71 18.06 5.22
C PRO A 855 4.63 18.33 6.27
N VAL A 856 3.36 18.45 5.87
CA VAL A 856 2.26 18.66 6.81
C VAL A 856 1.91 17.39 7.58
N GLN A 857 1.58 16.31 6.87
CA GLN A 857 1.10 15.07 7.51
C GLN A 857 2.20 14.33 8.27
N GLY A 858 3.42 14.35 7.75
CA GLY A 858 4.57 13.74 8.41
C GLY A 858 4.98 14.50 9.67
N SER A 859 4.92 15.84 9.64
CA SER A 859 5.12 16.62 10.87
C SER A 859 3.99 16.42 11.88
N ALA A 860 2.76 16.14 11.44
CA ALA A 860 1.68 15.79 12.35
C ALA A 860 1.95 14.46 13.05
N ALA A 861 2.53 13.49 12.32
CA ALA A 861 3.00 12.24 12.90
C ALA A 861 4.16 12.47 13.88
N ASP A 862 5.07 13.39 13.58
CA ASP A 862 6.17 13.77 14.48
C ASP A 862 5.64 14.35 15.79
N VAL A 863 4.71 15.32 15.71
CA VAL A 863 4.06 15.93 16.88
C VAL A 863 3.32 14.89 17.73
N ALA A 864 2.57 13.99 17.09
CA ALA A 864 1.87 12.92 17.78
C ALA A 864 2.83 11.94 18.48
N MET A 865 3.91 11.54 17.81
CA MET A 865 4.96 10.69 18.38
C MET A 865 5.59 11.34 19.61
N CYS A 866 5.99 12.61 19.50
CA CYS A 866 6.61 13.32 20.62
C CYS A 866 5.65 13.47 21.80
N ALA A 867 4.38 13.80 21.56
CA ALA A 867 3.36 13.84 22.61
C ALA A 867 3.16 12.49 23.32
N MET A 868 3.13 11.40 22.58
CA MET A 868 3.04 10.06 23.15
C MET A 868 4.27 9.73 24.00
N LEU A 869 5.46 10.15 23.56
CA LEU A 869 6.69 9.99 24.35
C LEU A 869 6.61 10.79 25.65
N GLU A 870 6.24 12.07 25.61
CA GLU A 870 6.03 12.91 26.80
C GLU A 870 5.02 12.29 27.78
N ILE A 871 3.88 11.83 27.27
CA ILE A 871 2.86 11.13 28.08
C ILE A 871 3.48 9.87 28.72
N SER A 872 4.20 9.08 27.94
CA SER A 872 4.76 7.80 28.39
C SER A 872 5.92 7.94 29.37
N THR A 873 6.64 9.06 29.34
CA THR A 873 7.77 9.32 30.24
C THR A 873 7.33 10.04 31.50
N ASN A 874 6.17 10.72 31.48
CA ASN A 874 5.62 11.45 32.63
C ASN A 874 5.48 10.55 33.86
N GLN A 875 6.22 10.90 34.91
CA GLN A 875 6.30 10.10 36.14
C GLN A 875 4.99 10.13 36.94
N ARG A 876 4.31 11.29 36.95
CA ARG A 876 3.06 11.44 37.69
C ARG A 876 1.93 10.61 37.09
N LEU A 877 1.80 10.54 35.76
CA LEU A 877 0.81 9.66 35.12
C LEU A 877 1.04 8.18 35.47
N LYS A 878 2.31 7.74 35.53
CA LYS A 878 2.66 6.37 35.94
C LYS A 878 2.28 6.08 37.39
N GLU A 879 2.60 7.00 38.30
CA GLU A 879 2.26 6.89 39.73
C GLU A 879 0.75 6.82 39.93
N LEU A 880 -0.01 7.59 39.14
CA LEU A 880 -1.47 7.57 39.15
C LEU A 880 -2.06 6.34 38.44
N GLY A 881 -1.25 5.48 37.83
CA GLY A 881 -1.71 4.26 37.16
C GLY A 881 -2.28 4.44 35.75
N TRP A 882 -2.04 5.58 35.10
CA TRP A 882 -2.52 5.86 33.73
C TRP A 882 -1.64 5.21 32.66
N LYS A 883 -2.29 4.60 31.69
CA LYS A 883 -1.66 3.80 30.63
C LYS A 883 -2.12 4.29 29.26
N LEU A 884 -1.17 4.53 28.35
CA LEU A 884 -1.47 4.91 26.97
C LEU A 884 -1.82 3.67 26.15
N LEU A 885 -3.05 3.59 25.65
CA LEU A 885 -3.57 2.39 24.98
C LEU A 885 -3.41 2.46 23.46
N LEU A 886 -3.88 3.54 22.85
CA LEU A 886 -4.04 3.64 21.40
C LEU A 886 -3.78 5.05 20.88
N GLN A 887 -3.38 5.10 19.61
CA GLN A 887 -3.26 6.32 18.82
C GLN A 887 -4.08 6.17 17.53
N ILE A 888 -5.02 7.09 17.30
CA ILE A 888 -5.92 7.07 16.15
C ILE A 888 -5.97 8.47 15.54
N HIS A 889 -5.51 8.60 14.29
CA HIS A 889 -5.37 9.89 13.60
C HIS A 889 -4.49 10.91 14.33
N ASN A 890 -5.06 11.86 15.07
CA ASN A 890 -4.33 12.83 15.91
C ASN A 890 -4.75 12.70 17.39
N GLU A 891 -5.50 11.65 17.71
CA GLU A 891 -6.04 11.35 19.02
C GLU A 891 -5.20 10.29 19.72
N VAL A 892 -5.07 10.42 21.03
CA VAL A 892 -4.54 9.42 21.94
C VAL A 892 -5.59 9.00 22.96
N ILE A 893 -5.58 7.73 23.31
CA ILE A 893 -6.50 7.14 24.30
C ILE A 893 -5.68 6.56 25.44
N LEU A 894 -5.96 7.00 26.66
CA LEU A 894 -5.37 6.47 27.89
C LEU A 894 -6.47 5.86 28.76
N GLU A 895 -6.07 4.98 29.68
CA GLU A 895 -6.94 4.39 30.70
C GLU A 895 -6.25 4.44 32.07
N GLY A 896 -7.00 4.78 33.11
CA GLY A 896 -6.51 4.79 34.49
C GLY A 896 -7.62 5.01 35.53
N PRO A 897 -7.29 5.04 36.82
CA PRO A 897 -8.25 5.13 37.92
C PRO A 897 -9.10 6.41 37.88
N MET A 898 -10.42 6.26 38.00
CA MET A 898 -11.38 7.39 37.91
C MET A 898 -11.11 8.50 38.93
N GLU A 899 -10.64 8.14 40.13
CA GLU A 899 -10.33 9.08 41.21
C GLU A 899 -9.27 10.13 40.86
N SER A 900 -8.42 9.83 39.86
CA SER A 900 -7.31 10.68 39.45
C SER A 900 -7.52 11.34 38.08
N GLU A 901 -8.71 11.19 37.49
CA GLU A 901 -8.99 11.61 36.10
C GLU A 901 -8.71 13.08 35.83
N LYS A 902 -9.04 13.97 36.79
CA LYS A 902 -8.86 15.41 36.62
C LYS A 902 -7.38 15.78 36.53
N ILE A 903 -6.57 15.22 37.43
CA ILE A 903 -5.12 15.47 37.48
C ILE A 903 -4.47 14.90 36.21
N ALA A 904 -4.83 13.67 35.82
CA ALA A 904 -4.29 13.03 34.63
C ALA A 904 -4.67 13.77 33.35
N LYS A 905 -5.91 14.26 33.26
CA LYS A 905 -6.39 15.10 32.15
C LYS A 905 -5.52 16.34 31.97
N ASP A 906 -5.26 17.08 33.03
CA ASP A 906 -4.47 18.32 32.97
C ASP A 906 -3.02 18.01 32.52
N ILE A 907 -2.44 16.91 33.02
CA ILE A 907 -1.10 16.48 32.60
C ILE A 907 -1.07 16.08 31.12
N VAL A 908 -2.08 15.33 30.63
CA VAL A 908 -2.15 14.94 29.21
C VAL A 908 -2.24 16.16 28.31
N VAL A 909 -3.02 17.18 28.68
CA VAL A 909 -3.09 18.46 27.96
C VAL A 909 -1.73 19.14 27.93
N GLU A 910 -1.02 19.18 29.05
CA GLU A 910 0.33 19.76 29.08
C GLU A 910 1.30 19.01 28.17
N CYS A 911 1.36 17.68 28.27
CA CYS A 911 2.23 16.85 27.42
C CYS A 911 1.93 17.03 25.92
N MET A 912 0.66 17.09 25.53
CA MET A 912 0.27 17.27 24.13
C MET A 912 0.46 18.71 23.64
N SER A 913 0.19 19.72 24.47
CA SER A 913 0.41 21.13 24.07
C SER A 913 1.89 21.50 23.97
N LYS A 914 2.76 20.76 24.68
CA LYS A 914 4.22 20.98 24.71
C LYS A 914 5.00 19.69 24.41
N PRO A 915 4.84 19.10 23.22
CA PRO A 915 5.28 17.73 22.96
C PRO A 915 6.80 17.59 22.78
N PHE A 916 7.56 18.68 22.65
CA PHE A 916 8.99 18.65 22.39
C PHE A 916 9.82 18.90 23.65
N ASN A 917 9.92 17.91 24.54
CA ASN A 917 10.63 18.03 25.83
C ASN A 917 10.05 19.19 26.66
N GLY A 918 8.74 19.19 26.85
CA GLY A 918 8.02 20.23 27.60
C GLY A 918 7.97 21.60 26.90
N ARG A 919 8.19 21.65 25.57
CA ARG A 919 8.08 22.88 24.76
C ARG A 919 7.20 22.68 23.53
N ASN A 920 6.64 23.79 23.04
CA ASN A 920 6.06 23.90 21.70
C ASN A 920 7.05 24.66 20.81
N ILE A 921 7.49 24.05 19.71
CA ILE A 921 8.41 24.69 18.75
C ILE A 921 7.68 25.37 17.59
N LEU A 922 6.36 25.17 17.49
CA LEU A 922 5.55 25.79 16.45
C LEU A 922 5.27 27.25 16.82
N SER A 923 5.08 28.07 15.79
CA SER A 923 4.69 29.48 15.94
C SER A 923 3.22 29.67 16.34
N VAL A 924 2.49 28.58 16.53
CA VAL A 924 1.07 28.53 16.89
C VAL A 924 0.88 27.54 18.02
N ASP A 925 -0.06 27.83 18.92
CA ASP A 925 -0.36 26.93 20.03
C ASP A 925 -0.97 25.62 19.54
N LEU A 926 -0.62 24.53 20.21
CA LEU A 926 -1.19 23.22 19.98
C LEU A 926 -2.40 23.02 20.91
N SER A 927 -3.60 23.30 20.41
CA SER A 927 -4.84 23.12 21.16
C SER A 927 -5.26 21.65 21.19
N VAL A 928 -5.75 21.20 22.35
CA VAL A 928 -6.07 19.80 22.66
C VAL A 928 -7.47 19.73 23.27
N ASP A 929 -8.41 19.05 22.60
CA ASP A 929 -9.71 18.70 23.18
C ASP A 929 -9.56 17.38 23.94
N VAL A 930 -9.89 17.39 25.23
CA VAL A 930 -9.67 16.25 26.12
C VAL A 930 -10.88 15.95 27.00
N LYS A 931 -11.29 14.68 27.00
CA LYS A 931 -12.47 14.21 27.74
C LYS A 931 -12.22 12.90 28.46
N CYS A 932 -12.85 12.79 29.63
CA CYS A 932 -12.88 11.58 30.44
C CYS A 932 -14.25 10.92 30.26
N ALA A 933 -14.28 9.62 29.97
CA ALA A 933 -15.53 8.87 29.90
C ALA A 933 -15.32 7.37 30.11
N GLN A 934 -16.41 6.64 30.39
CA GLN A 934 -16.39 5.18 30.53
C GLN A 934 -16.25 4.43 29.19
N ASN A 935 -16.56 5.08 28.08
CA ASN A 935 -16.39 4.51 26.74
C ASN A 935 -16.01 5.58 25.73
N TRP A 936 -15.37 5.14 24.63
CA TRP A 936 -14.82 6.03 23.63
C TRP A 936 -15.89 6.88 22.93
N TYR A 937 -17.08 6.33 22.69
CA TYR A 937 -18.17 7.09 22.07
C TYR A 937 -18.63 8.28 22.93
N ALA A 938 -18.79 8.08 24.24
CA ALA A 938 -19.20 9.13 25.17
C ALA A 938 -18.16 10.27 25.22
N ALA A 939 -16.87 9.92 25.22
CA ALA A 939 -15.80 10.92 25.15
C ALA A 939 -15.86 11.75 23.86
N LYS A 940 -16.21 11.16 22.71
CA LYS A 940 -16.34 11.90 21.43
C LYS A 940 -17.65 12.69 21.29
N LYS A 941 -18.76 12.20 21.82
CA LYS A 941 -20.08 12.85 21.65
C LYS A 941 -20.15 14.21 22.33
N MET A 942 -19.44 14.38 23.44
CA MET A 942 -19.34 15.66 24.14
C MET A 942 -18.52 16.71 23.38
N SER A 943 -17.91 16.38 22.23
CA SER A 943 -17.07 17.27 21.39
C SER A 943 -17.76 17.87 20.16
N VAL A 944 -19.03 17.53 19.91
CA VAL A 944 -19.77 18.00 18.72
C VAL A 944 -20.73 19.11 19.09
#